data_AF-A0A1M7NP77-F1
#
_entry.id   AF-A0A1M7NP77-F1
#
_cell.length_a   1.000
_cell.length_b   1.000
_cell.length_c   1.000
_cell.angle_alpha   90.00
_cell.angle_beta   90.00
_cell.angle_gamma   90.00
#
_symmetry.space_group_name_H-M   'P 1'
#
loop_
_entity.id
_entity.type
_entity.pdbx_description
1 polymer ?
#
loop_
_entity_poly.entity_id
_entity_poly.type
_entity_poly.pdbx_seq_one_letter_code
_entity_poly.pdbx_strand_id
1 'polypeptide(L)'
;MATAADSLALAAQARRSYVERLLYGVPGIVQAVEEGARLLAAQTAEHGIQYKRRDAAADLRRAAPLWVSGMTTALRASLGSGMVSASRPGDLPPPGRAASMTLVDDDTIEVEILSSRLALAMMDKSSWEFTDLRSRMSAMERRDELDTNDVLRPHVLARIVTAAWRGASLNHDLWRTLQGVIHEEFAHFAEEAYHETNRWLVQKGVLPDIDLRPFIRRTRNSQSAAGGGSGGASATAAQPATGFGRTGVGEETRMMTRAGGFARGSDHAEAVLGRLNRLIGRQLPDFSRTAPMNSTSPELKAAISDAQQGIQRRLGSQDSPRTGPGQVSTPALLEELHQRKQALKKAASTPVERATIEIVALLFQSILTEERIPAVVRVWFARLQMPVLRVAVSEPDFFATVDHPARRLIDRMGACVMGFDSTSRAVGDALEREIKRVVQVVEAYPDTGRRVFQTVLTEFEKFLENYFQNENEATRKGVSLAQQVEQRETLAIQYTIELRKMLNEVPVQEGVRDFLFQVWADVMAMTAVKSGAQGQETKTMKRAAADLIWSASAKVSREERAEVIRRLPPLLKTLREGMDHAGVSPERQDEHIQRLNNSLAAAFTAKTAAIPQERLEELMVRLETLEEMLPDSADVDIDEAMVLDLSGHESAELEVVGEGGSMPTPAMMTWARELQVGGWYMLDYRNRNEAVQLAWQGLRRQLALFVSPHGRGILFQQHRLAAFLQAGLLVPAQDESLTVRATRSALAKLDVDPSRLLN
;
A
#
# COMPACT_ATOMS: atom_id res chain seq x y z
N MET A 1 -40.38 10.22 -9.35
CA MET A 1 -39.69 8.91 -9.29
C MET A 1 -39.90 8.23 -10.63
N ALA A 2 -38.83 8.02 -11.40
CA ALA A 2 -38.90 7.29 -12.67
C ALA A 2 -39.34 5.84 -12.41
N THR A 3 -40.19 5.27 -13.26
CA THR A 3 -40.65 3.89 -13.10
C THR A 3 -39.48 2.91 -13.35
N ALA A 4 -39.56 1.67 -12.84
CA ALA A 4 -38.51 0.67 -13.10
C ALA A 4 -38.30 0.40 -14.61
N ALA A 5 -39.34 0.62 -15.43
CA ALA A 5 -39.27 0.56 -16.88
C ALA A 5 -38.44 1.72 -17.48
N ASP A 6 -38.56 2.94 -16.93
CA ASP A 6 -37.77 4.10 -17.35
C ASP A 6 -36.28 3.93 -17.03
N SER A 7 -35.95 3.30 -15.90
CA SER A 7 -34.57 3.02 -15.49
C SER A 7 -33.86 2.03 -16.42
N LEU A 8 -34.55 0.96 -16.84
CA LEU A 8 -34.02 0.00 -17.81
C LEU A 8 -33.91 0.61 -19.22
N ALA A 9 -34.87 1.46 -19.60
CA ALA A 9 -34.79 2.21 -20.86
C ALA A 9 -33.58 3.17 -20.89
N LEU A 10 -33.31 3.86 -19.78
CA LEU A 10 -32.12 4.71 -19.62
C LEU A 10 -30.81 3.91 -19.67
N ALA A 11 -30.76 2.73 -19.05
CA ALA A 11 -29.60 1.84 -19.13
C ALA A 11 -29.34 1.34 -20.57
N ALA A 12 -30.39 0.98 -21.31
CA ALA A 12 -30.29 0.62 -22.73
C ALA A 12 -29.83 1.82 -23.58
N GLN A 13 -30.35 3.01 -23.29
CA GLN A 13 -29.93 4.25 -23.97
C GLN A 13 -28.47 4.63 -23.65
N ALA A 14 -27.99 4.36 -22.44
CA ALA A 14 -26.60 4.57 -22.06
C ALA A 14 -25.65 3.68 -22.87
N ARG A 15 -25.96 2.37 -22.99
CA ARG A 15 -25.19 1.45 -23.85
C ARG A 15 -25.20 1.88 -25.30
N ARG A 16 -26.37 2.29 -25.82
CA ARG A 16 -26.50 2.79 -27.18
C ARG A 16 -25.65 4.05 -27.40
N SER A 17 -25.71 5.00 -26.47
CA SER A 17 -24.94 6.24 -26.53
C SER A 17 -23.43 5.97 -26.47
N TYR A 18 -22.99 5.02 -25.64
CA TYR A 18 -21.59 4.58 -25.60
C TYR A 18 -21.15 4.00 -26.94
N VAL A 19 -21.93 3.07 -27.52
CA VAL A 19 -21.60 2.45 -28.81
C VAL A 19 -21.64 3.45 -29.97
N GLU A 20 -22.59 4.37 -29.99
CA GLU A 20 -22.66 5.44 -31.01
C GLU A 20 -21.43 6.36 -30.96
N ARG A 21 -20.93 6.68 -29.75
CA ARG A 21 -19.67 7.42 -29.59
C ARG A 21 -18.47 6.63 -30.07
N LEU A 22 -18.38 5.34 -29.74
CA LEU A 22 -17.32 4.49 -30.25
C LEU A 22 -17.35 4.45 -31.78
N LEU A 23 -18.52 4.25 -32.39
CA LEU A 23 -18.70 4.25 -33.84
C LEU A 23 -18.24 5.55 -34.51
N TYR A 24 -18.52 6.70 -33.88
CA TYR A 24 -18.07 7.99 -34.38
C TYR A 24 -16.54 8.15 -34.28
N GLY A 25 -15.92 7.66 -33.21
CA GLY A 25 -14.49 7.79 -32.98
C GLY A 25 -13.59 6.75 -33.66
N VAL A 26 -14.12 5.60 -34.12
CA VAL A 26 -13.32 4.54 -34.76
C VAL A 26 -12.45 5.04 -35.92
N PRO A 27 -12.94 5.86 -36.89
CA PRO A 27 -12.09 6.36 -37.96
C PRO A 27 -10.95 7.25 -37.43
N GLY A 28 -11.26 8.10 -36.43
CA GLY A 28 -10.27 9.01 -35.84
C GLY A 28 -9.17 8.26 -35.08
N ILE A 29 -9.53 7.22 -34.33
CA ILE A 29 -8.52 6.45 -33.58
C ILE A 29 -7.61 5.64 -34.49
N VAL A 30 -8.14 5.06 -35.57
CA VAL A 30 -7.30 4.36 -36.56
C VAL A 30 -6.34 5.34 -37.24
N GLN A 31 -6.80 6.55 -37.57
CA GLN A 31 -5.93 7.60 -38.11
C GLN A 31 -4.85 8.02 -37.10
N ALA A 32 -5.17 8.10 -35.81
CA ALA A 32 -4.19 8.39 -34.77
C ALA A 32 -3.14 7.27 -34.64
N VAL A 33 -3.55 6.00 -34.72
CA VAL A 33 -2.62 4.86 -34.74
C VAL A 33 -1.75 4.88 -36.00
N GLU A 34 -2.29 5.23 -37.17
CA GLU A 34 -1.49 5.42 -38.40
C GLU A 34 -0.46 6.55 -38.26
N GLU A 35 -0.83 7.65 -37.62
CA GLU A 35 0.09 8.76 -37.34
C GLU A 35 1.19 8.34 -36.37
N GLY A 36 0.82 7.68 -35.26
CA GLY A 36 1.76 7.15 -34.28
C GLY A 36 2.71 6.12 -34.91
N ALA A 37 2.22 5.25 -35.79
CA ALA A 37 3.06 4.32 -36.54
C ALA A 37 4.04 5.05 -37.47
N ARG A 38 3.62 6.15 -38.11
CA ARG A 38 4.48 6.98 -38.96
C ARG A 38 5.56 7.70 -38.16
N LEU A 39 5.20 8.26 -36.99
CA LEU A 39 6.15 8.90 -36.08
C LEU A 39 7.16 7.88 -35.54
N LEU A 40 6.70 6.69 -35.15
CA LEU A 40 7.56 5.60 -34.71
C LEU A 40 8.55 5.16 -35.81
N ALA A 41 8.11 5.15 -37.07
CA ALA A 41 8.93 4.86 -38.24
C ALA A 41 9.91 5.98 -38.61
N ALA A 42 9.74 7.20 -38.08
CA ALA A 42 10.64 8.34 -38.28
C ALA A 42 11.71 8.46 -37.18
N GLN A 43 11.50 7.85 -36.02
CA GLN A 43 12.48 7.81 -34.93
C GLN A 43 13.73 7.01 -35.33
N THR A 44 14.88 7.34 -34.75
CA THR A 44 16.14 6.61 -34.97
C THR A 44 16.15 5.28 -34.22
N ALA A 45 16.46 4.19 -34.91
CA ALA A 45 16.64 2.86 -34.33
C ALA A 45 17.68 2.07 -35.13
N GLU A 46 18.08 0.90 -34.60
CA GLU A 46 18.93 -0.06 -35.30
C GLU A 46 18.31 -0.44 -36.67
N HIS A 47 19.14 -0.65 -37.70
CA HIS A 47 18.69 -0.87 -39.08
C HIS A 47 17.59 -1.94 -39.22
N GLY A 48 17.67 -3.06 -38.49
CA GLY A 48 16.67 -4.12 -38.52
C GLY A 48 15.32 -3.70 -37.92
N ILE A 49 15.35 -2.94 -36.82
CA ILE A 49 14.13 -2.42 -36.16
C ILE A 49 13.51 -1.30 -37.01
N GLN A 50 14.35 -0.45 -37.60
CA GLN A 50 13.90 0.64 -38.47
C GLN A 50 13.16 0.11 -39.70
N TYR A 51 13.68 -0.96 -40.32
CA TYR A 51 13.02 -1.60 -41.46
C TYR A 51 11.64 -2.14 -41.05
N LYS A 52 11.56 -2.89 -39.94
CA LYS A 52 10.30 -3.42 -39.41
C LYS A 52 9.27 -2.33 -39.11
N ARG A 53 9.67 -1.20 -38.52
CA ARG A 53 8.78 -0.06 -38.23
C ARG A 53 8.22 0.59 -39.49
N ARG A 54 9.05 0.73 -40.54
CA ARG A 54 8.62 1.33 -41.82
C ARG A 54 7.66 0.41 -42.57
N ASP A 55 7.94 -0.89 -42.59
CA ASP A 55 7.07 -1.91 -43.17
C ASP A 55 5.73 -1.96 -42.43
N ALA A 56 5.79 -1.95 -41.10
CA ALA A 56 4.62 -1.89 -40.23
C ALA A 56 3.70 -0.69 -40.51
N ALA A 57 4.28 0.50 -40.66
CA ALA A 57 3.52 1.70 -40.98
C ALA A 57 2.90 1.67 -42.40
N ALA A 58 3.54 0.99 -43.35
CA ALA A 58 3.02 0.83 -44.71
C ALA A 58 1.87 -0.18 -44.76
N ASP A 59 2.03 -1.32 -44.10
CA ASP A 59 1.02 -2.39 -44.06
C ASP A 59 -0.23 -1.97 -43.29
N LEU A 60 -0.06 -1.30 -42.14
CA LEU A 60 -1.18 -0.73 -41.40
C LEU A 60 -2.00 0.23 -42.28
N ARG A 61 -1.33 1.11 -43.03
CA ARG A 61 -2.00 2.08 -43.91
C ARG A 61 -2.83 1.41 -45.01
N ARG A 62 -2.37 0.29 -45.55
CA ARG A 62 -3.12 -0.47 -46.57
C ARG A 62 -4.34 -1.16 -45.96
N ALA A 63 -4.22 -1.68 -44.75
CA ALA A 63 -5.26 -2.47 -44.08
C ALA A 63 -6.25 -1.64 -43.24
N ALA A 64 -5.93 -0.37 -42.93
CA ALA A 64 -6.74 0.50 -42.09
C ALA A 64 -8.23 0.59 -42.49
N PRO A 65 -8.62 0.72 -43.79
CA PRO A 65 -10.03 0.75 -44.16
C PRO A 65 -10.78 -0.54 -43.79
N LEU A 66 -10.12 -1.70 -43.93
CA LEU A 66 -10.69 -2.99 -43.56
C LEU A 66 -10.80 -3.13 -42.03
N TRP A 67 -9.79 -2.64 -41.31
CA TRP A 67 -9.79 -2.66 -39.84
C TRP A 67 -10.92 -1.78 -39.26
N VAL A 68 -11.10 -0.56 -39.79
CA VAL A 68 -12.22 0.33 -39.45
C VAL A 68 -13.55 -0.34 -39.75
N SER A 69 -13.71 -0.94 -40.94
CA SER A 69 -14.94 -1.63 -41.33
C SER A 69 -15.27 -2.80 -40.40
N GLY A 70 -14.26 -3.59 -40.02
CA GLY A 70 -14.40 -4.71 -39.07
C GLY A 70 -14.87 -4.26 -37.69
N MET A 71 -14.22 -3.25 -37.12
CA MET A 71 -14.63 -2.69 -35.82
C MET A 71 -16.03 -2.08 -35.86
N THR A 72 -16.32 -1.34 -36.93
CA THR A 72 -17.62 -0.70 -37.13
C THR A 72 -18.74 -1.73 -37.24
N THR A 73 -18.50 -2.85 -37.95
CA THR A 73 -19.48 -3.92 -38.10
C THR A 73 -19.76 -4.62 -36.76
N ALA A 74 -18.71 -4.93 -35.99
CA ALA A 74 -18.84 -5.55 -34.68
C ALA A 74 -19.53 -4.65 -33.64
N LEU A 75 -19.23 -3.34 -33.65
CA LEU A 75 -19.90 -2.35 -32.80
C LEU A 75 -21.36 -2.14 -33.20
N ARG A 76 -21.68 -2.09 -34.50
CA ARG A 76 -23.09 -1.98 -34.95
C ARG A 76 -23.93 -3.18 -34.52
N ALA A 77 -23.33 -4.37 -34.51
CA ALA A 77 -24.01 -5.59 -34.07
C ALA A 77 -24.43 -5.54 -32.59
N SER A 78 -23.78 -4.74 -31.74
CA SER A 78 -24.11 -4.61 -30.32
C SER A 78 -25.20 -3.58 -30.00
N LEU A 79 -25.59 -2.73 -30.97
CA LEU A 79 -26.61 -1.68 -30.78
C LEU A 79 -28.00 -2.22 -30.41
N GLY A 80 -28.32 -3.46 -30.79
CA GLY A 80 -29.64 -4.07 -30.55
C GLY A 80 -29.79 -4.71 -29.17
N SER A 81 -28.74 -5.36 -28.65
CA SER A 81 -28.79 -6.14 -27.40
C SER A 81 -27.94 -5.56 -26.27
N GLY A 82 -27.07 -4.58 -26.56
CA GLY A 82 -26.03 -4.11 -25.64
C GLY A 82 -24.92 -5.14 -25.39
N MET A 83 -24.98 -6.29 -26.07
CA MET A 83 -24.06 -7.41 -25.91
C MET A 83 -23.38 -7.71 -27.24
N VAL A 84 -22.15 -8.21 -27.15
CA VAL A 84 -21.40 -8.67 -28.32
C VAL A 84 -21.41 -10.20 -28.33
N SER A 85 -22.18 -10.80 -29.25
CA SER A 85 -22.33 -12.26 -29.42
C SER A 85 -21.09 -12.98 -29.98
N ALA A 86 -19.93 -12.33 -30.05
CA ALA A 86 -18.70 -13.02 -30.45
C ALA A 86 -18.35 -14.06 -29.37
N SER A 87 -18.68 -15.32 -29.64
CA SER A 87 -18.29 -16.46 -28.80
C SER A 87 -16.78 -16.43 -28.60
N ARG A 88 -16.30 -16.60 -27.37
CA ARG A 88 -14.90 -16.97 -27.18
C ARG A 88 -14.66 -18.30 -27.90
N PRO A 89 -13.51 -18.51 -28.54
CA PRO A 89 -13.08 -19.84 -28.95
C PRO A 89 -12.94 -20.71 -27.69
N GLY A 90 -14.00 -21.42 -27.30
CA GLY A 90 -14.08 -22.17 -26.04
C GLY A 90 -15.33 -21.90 -25.19
N ASP A 91 -16.20 -20.96 -25.55
CA ASP A 91 -17.50 -20.82 -24.87
C ASP A 91 -18.39 -22.02 -25.22
N LEU A 92 -18.98 -22.66 -24.19
CA LEU A 92 -19.96 -23.73 -24.38
C LEU A 92 -21.14 -23.19 -25.21
N PRO A 93 -21.61 -23.92 -26.24
CA PRO A 93 -22.79 -23.53 -26.98
C PRO A 93 -24.01 -23.47 -26.03
N PRO A 94 -25.03 -22.65 -26.35
CA PRO A 94 -26.27 -22.63 -25.59
C PRO A 94 -26.85 -24.05 -25.45
N PRO A 95 -27.51 -24.36 -24.32
CA PRO A 95 -27.98 -25.71 -24.04
C PRO A 95 -28.91 -26.19 -25.16
N GLY A 96 -28.48 -27.21 -25.91
CA GLY A 96 -29.24 -27.78 -27.04
C GLY A 96 -28.45 -28.02 -28.33
N ARG A 97 -27.22 -27.53 -28.47
CA ARG A 97 -26.31 -27.91 -29.57
C ARG A 97 -25.07 -28.62 -29.03
N ALA A 98 -24.89 -29.90 -29.38
CA ALA A 98 -23.64 -30.61 -29.13
C ALA A 98 -22.53 -29.99 -30.01
N ALA A 99 -21.49 -29.42 -29.41
CA ALA A 99 -20.28 -29.02 -30.11
C ALA A 99 -19.20 -30.08 -29.91
N SER A 100 -18.62 -30.55 -31.01
CA SER A 100 -17.40 -31.34 -31.06
C SER A 100 -16.23 -30.50 -30.53
N MET A 101 -15.51 -31.01 -29.54
CA MET A 101 -14.27 -30.40 -29.06
C MET A 101 -13.21 -30.45 -30.17
N THR A 102 -12.73 -29.29 -30.63
CA THR A 102 -11.60 -29.16 -31.55
C THR A 102 -10.43 -28.52 -30.82
N LEU A 103 -9.19 -28.95 -31.12
CA LEU A 103 -7.99 -28.27 -30.63
C LEU A 103 -8.03 -26.79 -30.99
N VAL A 104 -7.70 -25.94 -30.03
CA VAL A 104 -7.57 -24.49 -30.22
C VAL A 104 -6.18 -24.24 -30.81
N ASP A 105 -6.12 -23.59 -31.98
CA ASP A 105 -4.86 -23.24 -32.63
C ASP A 105 -4.04 -22.23 -31.80
N ASP A 106 -2.70 -22.31 -31.83
CA ASP A 106 -1.78 -21.42 -31.10
C ASP A 106 -2.02 -19.93 -31.41
N ASP A 107 -2.39 -19.61 -32.66
CA ASP A 107 -2.78 -18.26 -33.09
C ASP A 107 -3.97 -17.69 -32.31
N THR A 108 -4.87 -18.56 -31.85
CA THR A 108 -6.06 -18.14 -31.10
C THR A 108 -5.70 -17.75 -29.68
N ILE A 109 -4.75 -18.48 -29.06
CA ILE A 109 -4.22 -18.16 -27.73
C ILE A 109 -3.45 -16.83 -27.79
N GLU A 110 -2.67 -16.58 -28.83
CA GLU A 110 -1.96 -15.30 -29.00
C GLU A 110 -2.95 -14.12 -29.07
N VAL A 111 -4.03 -14.24 -29.84
CA VAL A 111 -5.08 -13.19 -29.92
C VAL A 111 -5.71 -12.93 -28.55
N GLU A 112 -5.97 -13.96 -27.75
CA GLU A 112 -6.51 -13.78 -26.40
C GLU A 112 -5.54 -13.06 -25.46
N ILE A 113 -4.24 -13.36 -25.55
CA ILE A 113 -3.19 -12.66 -24.80
C ILE A 113 -3.14 -11.18 -25.21
N LEU A 114 -3.15 -10.89 -26.52
CA LEU A 114 -3.14 -9.51 -27.02
C LEU A 114 -4.38 -8.74 -26.61
N SER A 115 -5.57 -9.36 -26.72
CA SER A 115 -6.83 -8.77 -26.28
C SER A 115 -6.82 -8.49 -24.78
N SER A 116 -6.29 -9.40 -23.96
CA SER A 116 -6.21 -9.22 -22.51
C SER A 116 -5.25 -8.08 -22.14
N ARG A 117 -4.10 -7.99 -22.82
CA ARG A 117 -3.13 -6.89 -22.62
C ARG A 117 -3.69 -5.53 -23.03
N LEU A 118 -4.40 -5.45 -24.15
CA LEU A 118 -5.07 -4.22 -24.57
C LEU A 118 -6.18 -3.82 -23.59
N ALA A 119 -6.99 -4.77 -23.13
CA ALA A 119 -8.00 -4.50 -22.12
C ALA A 119 -7.40 -3.97 -20.80
N LEU A 120 -6.24 -4.51 -20.40
CA LEU A 120 -5.48 -4.01 -19.27
C LEU A 120 -5.02 -2.56 -19.49
N ALA A 121 -4.45 -2.26 -20.66
CA ALA A 121 -4.01 -0.90 -20.99
C ALA A 121 -5.16 0.11 -21.00
N MET A 122 -6.33 -0.29 -21.54
CA MET A 122 -7.54 0.53 -21.46
C MET A 122 -7.99 0.77 -20.02
N MET A 123 -8.00 -0.29 -19.19
CA MET A 123 -8.38 -0.19 -17.79
C MET A 123 -7.42 0.66 -16.97
N ASP A 124 -6.13 0.64 -17.29
CA ASP A 124 -5.11 1.40 -16.57
C ASP A 124 -5.44 2.91 -16.53
N LYS A 125 -5.89 3.47 -17.66
CA LYS A 125 -6.33 4.87 -17.74
C LYS A 125 -7.79 5.09 -17.36
N SER A 126 -8.68 4.14 -17.68
CA SER A 126 -10.14 4.35 -17.60
C SER A 126 -10.84 3.68 -16.41
N SER A 127 -10.10 3.06 -15.48
CA SER A 127 -10.66 2.29 -14.36
C SER A 127 -11.71 3.07 -13.54
N TRP A 128 -11.46 4.35 -13.27
CA TRP A 128 -12.37 5.20 -12.50
C TRP A 128 -13.66 5.48 -13.26
N GLU A 129 -13.56 5.98 -14.49
CA GLU A 129 -14.71 6.26 -15.35
C GLU A 129 -15.56 5.00 -15.59
N PHE A 130 -14.90 3.86 -15.77
CA PHE A 130 -15.59 2.57 -15.89
C PHE A 130 -16.27 2.15 -14.57
N THR A 131 -15.63 2.36 -13.42
CA THR A 131 -16.21 2.03 -12.10
C THR A 131 -17.44 2.88 -11.80
N ASP A 132 -17.35 4.17 -12.11
CA ASP A 132 -18.43 5.14 -12.05
C ASP A 132 -19.62 4.72 -12.92
N LEU A 133 -19.33 4.39 -14.19
CA LEU A 133 -20.33 3.93 -15.13
C LEU A 133 -20.97 2.63 -14.65
N ARG A 134 -20.16 1.65 -14.21
CA ARG A 134 -20.63 0.37 -13.66
C ARG A 134 -21.56 0.59 -12.48
N SER A 135 -21.25 1.53 -11.58
CA SER A 135 -22.06 1.85 -10.41
C SER A 135 -23.41 2.45 -10.80
N ARG A 136 -23.42 3.38 -11.76
CA ARG A 136 -24.65 3.96 -12.32
C ARG A 136 -25.50 2.91 -13.04
N MET A 137 -24.86 2.03 -13.82
CA MET A 137 -25.54 0.92 -14.52
C MET A 137 -26.13 -0.09 -13.53
N SER A 138 -25.37 -0.47 -12.49
CA SER A 138 -25.83 -1.36 -11.42
C SER A 138 -27.05 -0.80 -10.69
N ALA A 139 -27.04 0.50 -10.37
CA ALA A 139 -28.18 1.18 -9.75
C ALA A 139 -29.43 1.18 -10.64
N MET A 140 -29.25 1.37 -11.96
CA MET A 140 -30.36 1.38 -12.92
C MET A 140 -30.95 -0.01 -13.19
N GLU A 141 -30.09 -1.03 -13.25
CA GLU A 141 -30.46 -2.41 -13.61
C GLU A 141 -30.81 -3.30 -12.40
N ARG A 142 -30.52 -2.83 -11.18
CA ARG A 142 -30.63 -3.59 -9.92
C ARG A 142 -29.88 -4.92 -9.97
N ARG A 143 -28.70 -4.91 -10.61
CA ARG A 143 -27.78 -6.05 -10.69
C ARG A 143 -26.43 -5.65 -10.13
N ASP A 144 -25.79 -6.54 -9.38
CA ASP A 144 -24.49 -6.28 -8.76
C ASP A 144 -23.34 -6.27 -9.78
N GLU A 145 -23.50 -6.96 -10.93
CA GLU A 145 -22.47 -7.11 -11.95
C GLU A 145 -23.04 -7.00 -13.39
N LEU A 146 -22.24 -6.41 -14.28
CA LEU A 146 -22.51 -6.37 -15.73
C LEU A 146 -22.34 -7.76 -16.35
N ASP A 147 -23.00 -8.05 -17.47
CA ASP A 147 -22.79 -9.31 -18.19
C ASP A 147 -21.34 -9.44 -18.69
N THR A 148 -20.82 -10.66 -18.83
CA THR A 148 -19.44 -10.90 -19.31
C THR A 148 -19.24 -10.39 -20.76
N ASN A 149 -20.30 -10.40 -21.58
CA ASN A 149 -20.30 -9.94 -22.97
C ASN A 149 -20.89 -8.54 -23.15
N ASP A 150 -21.08 -7.79 -22.05
CA ASP A 150 -21.58 -6.42 -22.10
C ASP A 150 -20.59 -5.49 -22.82
N VAL A 151 -21.08 -4.71 -23.79
CA VAL A 151 -20.24 -3.81 -24.59
C VAL A 151 -19.53 -2.75 -23.76
N LEU A 152 -20.03 -2.44 -22.56
CA LEU A 152 -19.40 -1.50 -21.64
C LEU A 152 -18.11 -2.05 -21.01
N ARG A 153 -17.84 -3.36 -21.08
CA ARG A 153 -16.62 -3.94 -20.50
C ARG A 153 -15.42 -3.71 -21.44
N PRO A 154 -14.27 -3.21 -20.95
CA PRO A 154 -13.08 -3.00 -21.77
C PRO A 154 -12.57 -4.25 -22.51
N HIS A 155 -12.74 -5.43 -21.91
CA HIS A 155 -12.35 -6.69 -22.52
C HIS A 155 -13.17 -7.01 -23.79
N VAL A 156 -14.41 -6.53 -23.86
CA VAL A 156 -15.27 -6.70 -25.04
C VAL A 156 -14.82 -5.76 -26.16
N LEU A 157 -14.48 -4.52 -25.84
CA LEU A 157 -13.90 -3.58 -26.81
C LEU A 157 -12.54 -4.09 -27.34
N ALA A 158 -11.64 -4.54 -26.45
CA ALA A 158 -10.36 -5.10 -26.85
C ALA A 158 -10.50 -6.33 -27.76
N ARG A 159 -11.51 -7.18 -27.50
CA ARG A 159 -11.86 -8.32 -28.36
C ARG A 159 -12.35 -7.87 -29.73
N ILE A 160 -13.16 -6.81 -29.81
CA ILE A 160 -13.59 -6.24 -31.09
C ILE A 160 -12.38 -5.76 -31.90
N VAL A 161 -11.48 -5.01 -31.26
CA VAL A 161 -10.29 -4.43 -31.90
C VAL A 161 -9.37 -5.53 -32.46
N THR A 162 -9.09 -6.54 -31.65
CA THR A 162 -8.20 -7.66 -32.03
C THR A 162 -8.84 -8.60 -33.05
N ALA A 163 -10.15 -8.86 -32.95
CA ALA A 163 -10.86 -9.63 -33.98
C ALA A 163 -10.90 -8.89 -35.33
N ALA A 164 -11.13 -7.57 -35.31
CA ALA A 164 -11.09 -6.75 -36.52
C ALA A 164 -9.68 -6.65 -37.11
N TRP A 165 -8.64 -6.63 -36.28
CA TRP A 165 -7.24 -6.67 -36.71
C TRP A 165 -6.93 -7.96 -37.49
N ARG A 166 -7.33 -9.12 -36.93
CA ARG A 166 -7.21 -10.42 -37.59
C ARG A 166 -8.04 -10.48 -38.88
N GLY A 167 -9.26 -9.95 -38.86
CA GLY A 167 -10.14 -9.86 -40.04
C GLY A 167 -9.57 -9.00 -41.17
N ALA A 168 -8.72 -8.02 -40.86
CA ALA A 168 -7.99 -7.21 -41.83
C ALA A 168 -6.70 -7.88 -42.36
N SER A 169 -6.46 -9.15 -42.01
CA SER A 169 -5.25 -9.92 -42.37
C SER A 169 -3.94 -9.31 -41.86
N LEU A 170 -4.00 -8.57 -40.75
CA LEU A 170 -2.81 -8.02 -40.09
C LEU A 170 -2.22 -9.06 -39.13
N ASN A 171 -0.91 -9.28 -39.20
CA ASN A 171 -0.21 -10.30 -38.42
C ASN A 171 0.08 -9.85 -36.97
N HIS A 172 0.48 -10.81 -36.12
CA HIS A 172 0.82 -10.56 -34.71
C HIS A 172 2.15 -9.79 -34.54
N ASP A 173 3.10 -9.96 -35.45
CA ASP A 173 4.39 -9.25 -35.40
C ASP A 173 4.22 -7.74 -35.63
N LEU A 174 3.28 -7.36 -36.51
CA LEU A 174 2.88 -5.98 -36.72
C LEU A 174 2.28 -5.39 -35.43
N TRP A 175 1.38 -6.14 -34.79
CA TRP A 175 0.79 -5.72 -33.51
C TRP A 175 1.86 -5.49 -32.45
N ARG A 176 2.81 -6.42 -32.30
CA ARG A 176 3.91 -6.30 -31.32
C ARG A 176 4.78 -5.07 -31.59
N THR A 177 5.03 -4.76 -32.86
CA THR A 177 5.82 -3.58 -33.27
C THR A 177 5.10 -2.27 -32.92
N LEU A 178 3.77 -2.25 -33.06
CA LEU A 178 2.93 -1.06 -32.82
C LEU A 178 2.24 -1.07 -31.45
N GLN A 179 2.57 -2.03 -30.58
CA GLN A 179 1.83 -2.29 -29.33
C GLN A 179 1.71 -1.05 -28.45
N GLY A 180 2.81 -0.30 -28.30
CA GLY A 180 2.82 0.93 -27.49
C GLY A 180 1.84 1.98 -28.02
N VAL A 181 1.85 2.23 -29.33
CA VAL A 181 0.95 3.19 -29.99
C VAL A 181 -0.50 2.73 -29.87
N ILE A 182 -0.78 1.46 -30.21
CA ILE A 182 -2.14 0.90 -30.14
C ILE A 182 -2.69 0.98 -28.71
N HIS A 183 -1.91 0.58 -27.72
CA HIS A 183 -2.33 0.61 -26.32
C HIS A 183 -2.61 2.03 -25.84
N GLU A 184 -1.73 2.98 -26.15
CA GLU A 184 -1.89 4.37 -25.73
C GLU A 184 -3.12 5.03 -26.35
N GLU A 185 -3.31 4.89 -27.66
CA GLU A 185 -4.43 5.47 -28.39
C GLU A 185 -5.77 4.87 -27.90
N PHE A 186 -5.88 3.54 -27.88
CA PHE A 186 -7.12 2.89 -27.45
C PHE A 186 -7.45 3.09 -25.97
N ALA A 187 -6.45 3.32 -25.11
CA ALA A 187 -6.70 3.65 -23.71
C ALA A 187 -7.34 5.04 -23.56
N HIS A 188 -6.83 6.06 -24.27
CA HIS A 188 -7.46 7.38 -24.29
C HIS A 188 -8.87 7.33 -24.91
N PHE A 189 -9.04 6.56 -25.99
CA PHE A 189 -10.32 6.40 -26.65
C PHE A 189 -11.38 5.77 -25.73
N ALA A 190 -11.01 4.74 -24.97
CA ALA A 190 -11.90 4.13 -23.99
C ALA A 190 -12.24 5.10 -22.84
N GLU A 191 -11.25 5.83 -22.32
CA GLU A 191 -11.44 6.85 -21.27
C GLU A 191 -12.45 7.92 -21.69
N GLU A 192 -12.27 8.50 -22.89
CA GLU A 192 -13.18 9.52 -23.43
C GLU A 192 -14.61 8.98 -23.60
N ALA A 193 -14.74 7.77 -24.13
CA ALA A 193 -16.05 7.14 -24.34
C ALA A 193 -16.79 6.89 -23.01
N TYR A 194 -16.10 6.46 -21.95
CA TYR A 194 -16.69 6.30 -20.62
C TYR A 194 -17.03 7.65 -19.99
N HIS A 195 -16.12 8.61 -20.06
CA HIS A 195 -16.31 9.94 -19.48
C HIS A 195 -17.56 10.65 -20.05
N GLU A 196 -17.73 10.64 -21.38
CA GLU A 196 -18.89 11.24 -22.02
C GLU A 196 -20.20 10.48 -21.70
N THR A 197 -20.12 9.17 -21.51
CA THR A 197 -21.27 8.34 -21.11
C THR A 197 -21.70 8.62 -19.67
N ASN A 198 -20.73 8.76 -18.75
CA ASN A 198 -20.97 9.20 -17.39
C ASN A 198 -21.57 10.60 -17.35
N ARG A 199 -21.00 11.56 -18.11
CA ARG A 199 -21.51 12.93 -18.19
C ARG A 199 -22.98 12.96 -18.65
N TRP A 200 -23.32 12.15 -19.65
CA TRP A 200 -24.70 12.02 -20.12
C TRP A 200 -25.64 11.44 -19.06
N LEU A 201 -25.21 10.42 -18.32
CA LEU A 201 -25.98 9.83 -17.22
C LEU A 201 -26.22 10.82 -16.07
N VAL A 202 -25.18 11.59 -15.71
CA VAL A 202 -25.28 12.65 -14.70
C VAL A 202 -26.27 13.73 -15.12
N GLN A 203 -26.26 14.16 -16.39
CA GLN A 203 -27.26 15.10 -16.92
C GLN A 203 -28.70 14.56 -16.86
N LYS A 204 -28.88 13.24 -16.94
CA LYS A 204 -30.18 12.56 -16.76
C LYS A 204 -30.55 12.33 -15.29
N GLY A 205 -29.73 12.83 -14.35
CA GLY A 205 -29.97 12.71 -12.91
C GLY A 205 -29.69 11.31 -12.36
N VAL A 206 -28.97 10.47 -13.11
CA VAL A 206 -28.61 9.12 -12.66
C VAL A 206 -27.36 9.21 -11.78
N LEU A 207 -27.58 9.15 -10.47
CA LEU A 207 -26.52 9.05 -9.45
C LEU A 207 -25.41 10.12 -9.65
N PRO A 208 -25.76 11.43 -9.54
CA PRO A 208 -24.85 12.54 -9.80
C PRO A 208 -23.67 12.56 -8.82
N ASP A 209 -23.93 12.26 -7.55
CA ASP A 209 -22.90 12.02 -6.53
C ASP A 209 -22.85 10.52 -6.23
N ILE A 210 -21.75 9.86 -6.56
CA ILE A 210 -21.50 8.48 -6.14
C ILE A 210 -21.03 8.51 -4.70
N ASP A 211 -21.97 8.28 -3.77
CA ASP A 211 -21.60 7.99 -2.39
C ASP A 211 -20.85 6.65 -2.39
N LEU A 212 -19.56 6.68 -2.00
CA LEU A 212 -18.69 5.50 -1.95
C LEU A 212 -18.96 4.64 -0.70
N ARG A 213 -19.75 5.14 0.25
CA ARG A 213 -20.13 4.45 1.50
C ARG A 213 -20.83 3.09 1.30
N PRO A 214 -21.67 2.85 0.28
CA PRO A 214 -22.30 1.54 0.02
C PRO A 214 -21.35 0.50 -0.61
N PHE A 215 -20.22 0.92 -1.19
CA PHE A 215 -19.21 0.02 -1.77
C PHE A 215 -18.20 -0.47 -0.72
N ILE A 216 -18.21 0.11 0.48
CA ILE A 216 -17.82 -0.58 1.70
C ILE A 216 -18.87 -1.67 1.92
N ARG A 217 -18.69 -2.84 1.32
CA ARG A 217 -19.54 -4.01 1.59
C ARG A 217 -19.45 -4.32 3.09
N ARG A 218 -20.41 -3.77 3.85
CA ARG A 218 -20.99 -4.47 5.00
C ARG A 218 -21.43 -5.81 4.44
N THR A 219 -20.72 -6.88 4.79
CA THR A 219 -21.25 -8.22 4.63
C THR A 219 -22.59 -8.21 5.37
N ARG A 220 -23.69 -8.14 4.62
CA ARG A 220 -25.02 -8.40 5.12
C ARG A 220 -24.98 -9.86 5.54
N ASN A 221 -24.66 -10.10 6.80
CA ASN A 221 -24.90 -11.39 7.42
C ASN A 221 -26.37 -11.73 7.16
N SER A 222 -26.57 -12.88 6.54
CA SER A 222 -27.82 -13.62 6.62
C SER A 222 -28.31 -13.57 8.06
N GLN A 223 -29.57 -13.18 8.22
CA GLN A 223 -30.25 -13.14 9.50
C GLN A 223 -30.05 -14.46 10.23
N SER A 224 -29.35 -14.42 11.35
CA SER A 224 -29.48 -15.39 12.43
C SER A 224 -30.84 -15.16 13.06
N ALA A 225 -31.79 -16.05 12.79
CA ALA A 225 -32.94 -16.26 13.66
C ALA A 225 -32.48 -17.19 14.79
N ALA A 226 -32.64 -16.70 16.02
CA ALA A 226 -32.28 -17.38 17.25
C ALA A 226 -33.15 -18.61 17.55
N GLY A 227 -32.55 -19.57 18.25
CA GLY A 227 -33.16 -20.76 18.87
C GLY A 227 -32.27 -21.97 18.58
N GLY A 228 -31.50 -22.58 19.51
CA GLY A 228 -31.70 -22.83 20.93
C GLY A 228 -31.68 -24.36 21.12
N GLY A 229 -30.73 -24.89 21.89
CA GLY A 229 -30.84 -26.26 22.45
C GLY A 229 -29.74 -27.29 22.09
N SER A 230 -28.79 -27.44 23.01
CA SER A 230 -28.18 -28.68 23.54
C SER A 230 -27.95 -29.94 22.68
N GLY A 231 -26.72 -30.49 22.76
CA GLY A 231 -26.51 -31.93 23.00
C GLY A 231 -25.46 -32.67 22.16
N GLY A 232 -24.38 -33.13 22.81
CA GLY A 232 -23.88 -34.52 22.66
C GLY A 232 -22.88 -34.89 21.54
N ALA A 233 -21.63 -35.10 21.95
CA ALA A 233 -20.65 -36.13 21.56
C ALA A 233 -20.70 -36.80 20.16
N SER A 234 -19.58 -36.77 19.43
CA SER A 234 -18.67 -37.94 19.25
C SER A 234 -17.52 -37.67 18.29
N ALA A 235 -16.37 -38.22 18.63
CA ALA A 235 -15.16 -38.26 17.83
C ALA A 235 -15.24 -39.32 16.73
N THR A 236 -14.60 -39.05 15.58
CA THR A 236 -13.82 -40.04 14.82
C THR A 236 -12.80 -39.35 13.93
N ALA A 237 -11.55 -39.76 14.10
CA ALA A 237 -10.42 -39.46 13.24
C ALA A 237 -10.50 -40.23 11.90
N ALA A 238 -10.04 -39.60 10.82
CA ALA A 238 -9.50 -40.30 9.65
C ALA A 238 -8.47 -39.41 8.90
N GLN A 239 -7.40 -40.05 8.48
CA GLN A 239 -6.09 -39.58 7.99
C GLN A 239 -6.09 -38.87 6.62
N PRO A 240 -4.94 -38.26 6.20
CA PRO A 240 -4.86 -37.39 5.03
C PRO A 240 -4.63 -38.19 3.74
N ALA A 241 -5.36 -37.83 2.68
CA ALA A 241 -5.11 -38.31 1.32
C ALA A 241 -4.36 -37.24 0.51
N THR A 242 -3.17 -37.62 0.07
CA THR A 242 -2.36 -36.94 -0.94
C THR A 242 -3.08 -36.91 -2.28
N GLY A 243 -3.21 -35.72 -2.87
CA GLY A 243 -3.82 -35.53 -4.20
C GLY A 243 -3.31 -34.27 -4.86
N PHE A 244 -2.22 -34.39 -5.64
CA PHE A 244 -1.82 -33.41 -6.64
C PHE A 244 -2.85 -33.41 -7.77
N GLY A 245 -3.43 -32.24 -8.11
CA GLY A 245 -4.30 -32.13 -9.29
C GLY A 245 -5.03 -30.81 -9.48
N ARG A 246 -4.40 -29.88 -10.20
CA ARG A 246 -5.02 -28.85 -11.07
C ARG A 246 -6.00 -27.84 -10.43
N THR A 247 -5.46 -26.93 -9.62
CA THR A 247 -5.98 -25.55 -9.51
C THR A 247 -5.28 -24.69 -10.58
N GLY A 248 -5.80 -24.73 -11.80
CA GLY A 248 -5.21 -24.02 -12.94
C GLY A 248 -5.49 -22.51 -12.88
N VAL A 249 -4.43 -21.70 -12.83
CA VAL A 249 -4.16 -20.39 -13.50
C VAL A 249 -5.17 -19.23 -13.36
N GLY A 250 -6.46 -19.49 -13.12
CA GLY A 250 -7.51 -18.48 -12.98
C GLY A 250 -7.53 -17.78 -11.63
N GLU A 251 -7.07 -18.42 -10.55
CA GLU A 251 -6.93 -17.77 -9.25
C GLU A 251 -5.70 -16.86 -9.18
N GLU A 252 -4.60 -17.24 -9.82
CA GLU A 252 -3.39 -16.41 -9.91
C GLU A 252 -3.66 -15.11 -10.70
N THR A 253 -4.45 -15.20 -11.77
CA THR A 253 -4.87 -14.03 -12.55
C THR A 253 -5.87 -13.13 -11.78
N ARG A 254 -6.76 -13.71 -10.97
CA ARG A 254 -7.68 -12.94 -10.10
C ARG A 254 -6.96 -12.21 -8.96
N MET A 255 -5.89 -12.80 -8.41
CA MET A 255 -5.05 -12.15 -7.41
C MET A 255 -4.14 -11.07 -8.01
N MET A 256 -3.69 -11.22 -9.26
CA MET A 256 -2.96 -10.17 -10.01
C MET A 256 -3.83 -8.93 -10.30
N THR A 257 -5.12 -9.11 -10.61
CA THR A 257 -6.04 -7.98 -10.81
C THR A 257 -6.44 -7.25 -9.52
N ARG A 258 -6.18 -7.84 -8.35
CA ARG A 258 -6.42 -7.24 -7.03
C ARG A 258 -5.17 -6.54 -6.48
N ALA A 259 -3.99 -7.07 -6.78
CA ALA A 259 -2.68 -6.48 -6.44
C ALA A 259 -2.41 -5.13 -7.14
N GLY A 260 -3.06 -4.87 -8.28
CA GLY A 260 -2.93 -3.60 -9.00
C GLY A 260 -3.58 -2.39 -8.31
N GLY A 261 -4.26 -2.57 -7.16
CA GLY A 261 -4.90 -1.48 -6.42
C GLY A 261 -3.94 -0.48 -5.80
N PHE A 262 -2.69 -0.87 -5.55
CA PHE A 262 -1.89 -0.17 -4.54
C PHE A 262 -0.67 0.59 -5.04
N ALA A 263 -0.11 0.23 -6.19
CA ALA A 263 0.79 1.12 -6.93
C ALA A 263 0.04 2.39 -7.43
N ARG A 264 -1.30 2.36 -7.43
CA ARG A 264 -2.17 3.44 -7.91
C ARG A 264 -2.22 4.68 -7.01
N GLY A 265 -1.75 4.64 -5.77
CA GLY A 265 -1.82 5.82 -4.88
C GLY A 265 -0.97 7.00 -5.38
N SER A 266 0.27 6.71 -5.77
CA SER A 266 1.18 7.71 -6.37
C SER A 266 0.75 8.09 -7.78
N ASP A 267 0.46 7.10 -8.63
CA ASP A 267 0.03 7.31 -10.02
C ASP A 267 -1.28 8.11 -10.11
N HIS A 268 -2.23 7.90 -9.18
CA HIS A 268 -3.48 8.66 -9.08
C HIS A 268 -3.25 10.10 -8.66
N ALA A 269 -2.38 10.32 -7.67
CA ALA A 269 -2.04 11.66 -7.20
C ALA A 269 -1.37 12.48 -8.31
N GLU A 270 -0.45 11.85 -9.06
CA GLU A 270 0.17 12.44 -10.25
C GLU A 270 -0.85 12.69 -11.38
N ALA A 271 -1.79 11.77 -11.62
CA ALA A 271 -2.83 11.94 -12.64
C ALA A 271 -3.80 13.09 -12.32
N VAL A 272 -4.18 13.27 -11.04
CA VAL A 272 -5.02 14.40 -10.60
C VAL A 272 -4.30 15.73 -10.82
N LEU A 273 -3.01 15.81 -10.48
CA LEU A 273 -2.21 17.01 -10.73
C LEU A 273 -1.97 17.26 -12.22
N GLY A 274 -1.73 16.21 -13.01
CA GLY A 274 -1.61 16.30 -14.46
C GLY A 274 -2.89 16.81 -15.11
N ARG A 275 -4.08 16.43 -14.60
CA ARG A 275 -5.36 16.98 -15.04
C ARG A 275 -5.52 18.45 -14.65
N LEU A 276 -5.18 18.82 -13.42
CA LEU A 276 -5.18 20.21 -12.98
C LEU A 276 -4.27 21.07 -13.86
N ASN A 277 -3.02 20.65 -14.08
CA ASN A 277 -2.06 21.39 -14.90
C ASN A 277 -2.50 21.49 -16.36
N ARG A 278 -3.15 20.46 -16.92
CA ARG A 278 -3.75 20.53 -18.27
C ARG A 278 -4.93 21.51 -18.32
N LEU A 279 -5.81 21.52 -17.33
CA LEU A 279 -6.93 22.46 -17.27
C LEU A 279 -6.42 23.89 -17.18
N ILE A 280 -5.44 24.14 -16.30
CA ILE A 280 -4.87 25.48 -16.14
C ILE A 280 -4.11 25.88 -17.40
N GLY A 281 -3.30 24.99 -17.99
CA GLY A 281 -2.58 25.26 -19.24
C GLY A 281 -3.48 25.60 -20.43
N ARG A 282 -4.71 25.06 -20.47
CA ARG A 282 -5.73 25.43 -21.47
C ARG A 282 -6.22 26.87 -21.31
N GLN A 283 -6.33 27.35 -20.07
CA GLN A 283 -6.83 28.71 -19.76
C GLN A 283 -5.69 29.75 -19.69
N LEU A 284 -4.49 29.32 -19.28
CA LEU A 284 -3.30 30.12 -19.01
C LEU A 284 -2.06 29.39 -19.54
N PRO A 285 -1.67 29.60 -20.80
CA PRO A 285 -0.51 28.94 -21.41
C PRO A 285 0.82 29.22 -20.68
N ASP A 286 0.93 30.38 -20.03
CA ASP A 286 2.12 30.80 -19.27
C ASP A 286 2.20 30.18 -17.85
N PHE A 287 1.16 29.49 -17.38
CA PHE A 287 1.15 28.85 -16.05
C PHE A 287 2.12 27.66 -15.95
N SER A 288 2.32 26.92 -17.05
CA SER A 288 3.15 25.70 -17.09
C SER A 288 4.59 25.94 -17.52
N ARG A 289 4.97 27.19 -17.86
CA ARG A 289 6.35 27.50 -18.28
C ARG A 289 7.26 27.51 -17.05
N THR A 290 8.15 26.52 -16.97
CA THR A 290 9.32 26.44 -16.07
C THR A 290 10.39 27.49 -16.40
N ALA A 291 10.02 28.64 -16.96
CA ALA A 291 10.88 29.81 -16.96
C ALA A 291 10.92 30.36 -15.51
N PRO A 292 12.04 30.93 -15.04
CA PRO A 292 12.06 31.60 -13.74
C PRO A 292 11.02 32.72 -13.78
N MET A 293 9.85 32.46 -13.19
CA MET A 293 8.77 33.43 -13.12
C MET A 293 9.29 34.66 -12.38
N ASN A 294 9.01 35.83 -12.94
CA ASN A 294 9.23 37.09 -12.26
C ASN A 294 8.62 37.02 -10.85
N SER A 295 9.40 37.52 -9.89
CA SER A 295 9.07 37.55 -8.46
C SER A 295 7.64 38.02 -8.22
N THR A 296 6.92 37.35 -7.30
CA THR A 296 5.55 37.73 -6.87
C THR A 296 5.43 39.24 -6.74
N SER A 297 4.36 39.81 -7.28
CA SER A 297 4.13 41.26 -7.26
C SER A 297 4.24 41.82 -5.83
N PRO A 298 4.88 42.99 -5.63
CA PRO A 298 5.11 43.55 -4.30
C PRO A 298 3.79 43.85 -3.58
N GLU A 299 2.74 44.23 -4.31
CA GLU A 299 1.39 44.45 -3.79
C GLU A 299 0.79 43.14 -3.25
N LEU A 300 0.89 42.04 -3.99
CA LEU A 300 0.42 40.74 -3.53
C LEU A 300 1.23 40.21 -2.34
N LYS A 301 2.56 40.39 -2.35
CA LYS A 301 3.41 40.03 -1.19
C LYS A 301 2.98 40.78 0.08
N ALA A 302 2.70 42.08 -0.04
CA ALA A 302 2.21 42.90 1.07
C ALA A 302 0.83 42.44 1.54
N ALA A 303 -0.10 42.18 0.61
CA ALA A 303 -1.44 41.68 0.92
C ALA A 303 -1.42 40.30 1.60
N ILE A 304 -0.52 39.40 1.19
CA ILE A 304 -0.30 38.10 1.83
C ILE A 304 0.22 38.29 3.27
N SER A 305 1.15 39.23 3.48
CA SER A 305 1.69 39.54 4.82
C SER A 305 0.63 40.12 5.76
N ASP A 306 -0.16 41.09 5.26
CA ASP A 306 -1.24 41.73 6.04
C ASP A 306 -2.35 40.72 6.39
N ALA A 307 -2.75 39.88 5.44
CA ALA A 307 -3.71 38.81 5.68
C ALA A 307 -3.21 37.80 6.73
N GLN A 308 -1.91 37.42 6.69
CA GLN A 308 -1.32 36.53 7.69
C GLN A 308 -1.30 37.16 9.08
N GLN A 309 -0.93 38.44 9.21
CA GLN A 309 -0.96 39.14 10.50
C GLN A 309 -2.39 39.29 11.04
N GLY A 310 -3.38 39.52 10.16
CA GLY A 310 -4.79 39.57 10.52
C GLY A 310 -5.31 38.25 11.12
N ILE A 311 -4.94 37.11 10.51
CA ILE A 311 -5.21 35.76 11.02
C ILE A 311 -4.61 35.59 12.42
N GLN A 312 -3.34 35.93 12.57
CA GLN A 312 -2.60 35.71 13.81
C GLN A 312 -3.14 36.55 14.96
N ARG A 313 -3.54 37.81 14.71
CA ARG A 313 -4.17 38.66 15.73
C ARG A 313 -5.53 38.11 16.15
N ARG A 314 -6.41 37.77 15.20
CA ARG A 314 -7.79 37.33 15.51
C ARG A 314 -7.85 35.96 16.18
N LEU A 315 -7.03 35.01 15.73
CA LEU A 315 -6.99 33.66 16.30
C LEU A 315 -6.05 33.57 17.51
N GLY A 316 -5.06 34.47 17.63
CA GLY A 316 -4.15 34.55 18.78
C GLY A 316 -4.73 35.29 19.99
N SER A 317 -5.73 36.17 19.81
CA SER A 317 -6.42 36.85 20.91
C SER A 317 -7.33 35.94 21.77
N GLN A 318 -7.39 34.63 21.49
CA GLN A 318 -8.18 33.67 22.27
C GLN A 318 -7.53 33.24 23.61
N ASP A 319 -6.29 33.63 23.90
CA ASP A 319 -5.65 33.41 25.23
C ASP A 319 -6.09 34.44 26.30
N SER A 320 -7.09 35.29 26.04
CA SER A 320 -7.69 36.19 27.05
C SER A 320 -8.84 35.50 27.83
N PRO A 321 -8.79 35.41 29.17
CA PRO A 321 -9.71 34.59 29.97
C PRO A 321 -11.13 35.18 30.19
N ARG A 322 -11.63 36.07 29.30
CA ARG A 322 -12.89 36.82 29.55
C ARG A 322 -14.01 36.60 28.54
N THR A 323 -13.97 35.54 27.75
CA THR A 323 -15.15 35.09 27.00
C THR A 323 -15.04 33.58 26.85
N GLY A 324 -16.09 32.82 27.20
CA GLY A 324 -16.09 31.35 27.09
C GLY A 324 -15.71 30.90 25.66
N PRO A 325 -15.31 29.62 25.46
CA PRO A 325 -14.73 29.15 24.21
C PRO A 325 -15.67 29.41 23.04
N GLY A 326 -15.48 30.54 22.37
CA GLY A 326 -16.11 30.88 21.11
C GLY A 326 -15.47 29.98 20.07
N GLN A 327 -16.01 28.76 19.92
CA GLN A 327 -15.63 27.84 18.86
C GLN A 327 -15.76 28.60 17.54
N VAL A 328 -14.64 28.88 16.89
CA VAL A 328 -14.65 29.41 15.53
C VAL A 328 -15.31 28.32 14.67
N SER A 329 -16.53 28.60 14.21
CA SER A 329 -17.32 27.63 13.46
C SER A 329 -16.74 27.47 12.05
N THR A 330 -16.87 26.28 11.46
CA THR A 330 -16.41 26.07 10.07
C THR A 330 -17.04 27.05 9.06
N PRO A 331 -18.33 27.45 9.16
CA PRO A 331 -18.88 28.47 8.29
C PRO A 331 -18.16 29.82 8.42
N ALA A 332 -17.76 30.22 9.64
CA ALA A 332 -17.03 31.46 9.86
C ALA A 332 -15.62 31.42 9.22
N LEU A 333 -14.91 30.29 9.32
CA LEU A 333 -13.62 30.09 8.65
C LEU A 333 -13.75 30.16 7.12
N LEU A 334 -14.80 29.58 6.56
CA LEU A 334 -15.05 29.57 5.11
C LEU A 334 -15.43 30.94 4.57
N GLU A 335 -16.27 31.68 5.29
CA GLU A 335 -16.64 33.06 4.93
C GLU A 335 -15.41 33.96 4.95
N GLU A 336 -14.55 33.83 5.97
CA GLU A 336 -13.32 34.60 6.07
C GLU A 336 -12.33 34.24 4.94
N LEU A 337 -12.23 32.96 4.58
CA LEU A 337 -11.46 32.50 3.42
C LEU A 337 -11.96 33.17 2.14
N HIS A 338 -13.29 33.23 1.95
CA HIS A 338 -13.90 33.85 0.77
C HIS A 338 -13.61 35.36 0.67
N GLN A 339 -13.76 36.10 1.77
CA GLN A 339 -13.48 37.53 1.82
C GLN A 339 -12.00 37.84 1.51
N ARG A 340 -11.07 37.07 2.09
CA ARG A 340 -9.63 37.21 1.82
C ARG A 340 -9.29 36.90 0.37
N LYS A 341 -9.89 35.86 -0.19
CA LYS A 341 -9.70 35.49 -1.61
C LYS A 341 -9.99 36.68 -2.52
N GLN A 342 -11.09 37.39 -2.30
CA GLN A 342 -11.45 38.58 -3.09
C GLN A 342 -10.44 39.72 -2.91
N ALA A 343 -9.96 39.97 -1.69
CA ALA A 343 -8.94 41.00 -1.44
C ALA A 343 -7.60 40.67 -2.12
N LEU A 344 -7.14 39.41 -2.03
CA LEU A 344 -5.90 38.94 -2.63
C LEU A 344 -5.95 38.98 -4.16
N LYS A 345 -7.08 38.61 -4.77
CA LYS A 345 -7.27 38.70 -6.23
C LYS A 345 -7.21 40.13 -6.76
N LYS A 346 -7.71 41.10 -5.98
CA LYS A 346 -7.59 42.53 -6.31
C LYS A 346 -6.14 43.03 -6.25
N ALA A 347 -5.34 42.51 -5.31
CA ALA A 347 -3.93 42.84 -5.17
C ALA A 347 -3.01 42.09 -6.14
N ALA A 348 -3.52 41.07 -6.85
CA ALA A 348 -2.74 40.28 -7.80
C ALA A 348 -2.63 40.98 -9.16
N SER A 349 -1.40 41.21 -9.59
CA SER A 349 -1.07 41.92 -10.83
C SER A 349 -1.12 41.02 -12.06
N THR A 350 -0.96 39.69 -11.89
CA THR A 350 -0.91 38.73 -13.00
C THR A 350 -2.06 37.72 -12.98
N PRO A 351 -2.51 37.21 -14.15
CA PRO A 351 -3.49 36.14 -14.22
C PRO A 351 -3.03 34.85 -13.53
N VAL A 352 -1.73 34.55 -13.56
CA VAL A 352 -1.15 33.37 -12.90
C VAL A 352 -1.28 33.49 -11.38
N GLU A 353 -0.99 34.66 -10.80
CA GLU A 353 -1.21 34.89 -9.36
C GLU A 353 -2.68 34.71 -8.97
N ARG A 354 -3.63 35.24 -9.76
CA ARG A 354 -5.08 35.07 -9.50
C ARG A 354 -5.52 33.62 -9.56
N ALA A 355 -5.02 32.86 -10.53
CA ALA A 355 -5.28 31.43 -10.64
C ALA A 355 -4.71 30.67 -9.43
N THR A 356 -3.47 30.94 -9.03
CA THR A 356 -2.85 30.33 -7.84
C THR A 356 -3.65 30.63 -6.57
N ILE A 357 -4.11 31.87 -6.37
CA ILE A 357 -4.98 32.26 -5.24
C ILE A 357 -6.28 31.48 -5.26
N GLU A 358 -6.94 31.33 -6.42
CA GLU A 358 -8.19 30.57 -6.53
C GLU A 358 -7.97 29.09 -6.20
N ILE A 359 -6.94 28.45 -6.77
CA ILE A 359 -6.67 27.02 -6.59
C ILE A 359 -6.37 26.72 -5.12
N VAL A 360 -5.50 27.51 -4.47
CA VAL A 360 -5.19 27.35 -3.05
C VAL A 360 -6.43 27.59 -2.19
N ALA A 361 -7.26 28.58 -2.53
CA ALA A 361 -8.52 28.82 -1.82
C ALA A 361 -9.49 27.62 -1.93
N LEU A 362 -9.66 27.04 -3.12
CA LEU A 362 -10.50 25.85 -3.32
C LEU A 362 -9.95 24.61 -2.59
N LEU A 363 -8.63 24.45 -2.57
CA LEU A 363 -7.94 23.39 -1.84
C LEU A 363 -8.22 23.50 -0.34
N PHE A 364 -7.98 24.67 0.27
CA PHE A 364 -8.24 24.86 1.70
C PHE A 364 -9.72 24.85 2.05
N GLN A 365 -10.61 25.31 1.15
CA GLN A 365 -12.05 25.12 1.33
C GLN A 365 -12.37 23.62 1.47
N SER A 366 -11.84 22.77 0.58
CA SER A 366 -12.09 21.33 0.64
C SER A 366 -11.48 20.67 1.88
N ILE A 367 -10.32 21.12 2.34
CA ILE A 367 -9.69 20.64 3.58
C ILE A 367 -10.54 21.01 4.80
N LEU A 368 -11.01 22.26 4.89
CA LEU A 368 -11.76 22.76 6.05
C LEU A 368 -13.19 22.19 6.13
N THR A 369 -13.75 21.72 5.01
CA THR A 369 -15.01 20.98 4.97
C THR A 369 -14.86 19.49 5.30
N GLU A 370 -13.65 19.00 5.56
CA GLU A 370 -13.44 17.60 5.92
C GLU A 370 -14.01 17.29 7.32
N GLU A 371 -15.08 16.50 7.36
CA GLU A 371 -15.76 16.14 8.61
C GLU A 371 -14.87 15.32 9.54
N ARG A 372 -13.97 14.48 9.00
CA ARG A 372 -13.06 13.64 9.79
C ARG A 372 -11.98 14.42 10.54
N ILE A 373 -11.71 15.68 10.17
CA ILE A 373 -10.76 16.53 10.92
C ILE A 373 -11.52 17.16 12.10
N PRO A 374 -11.08 17.00 13.36
CA PRO A 374 -11.68 17.66 14.52
C PRO A 374 -11.65 19.19 14.40
N ALA A 375 -12.69 19.86 14.92
CA ALA A 375 -12.85 21.30 14.81
C ALA A 375 -11.64 22.10 15.36
N VAL A 376 -11.05 21.63 16.46
CA VAL A 376 -9.88 22.27 17.08
C VAL A 376 -8.65 22.24 16.16
N VAL A 377 -8.48 21.16 15.38
CA VAL A 377 -7.39 21.02 14.41
C VAL A 377 -7.67 21.81 13.13
N ARG A 378 -8.93 21.94 12.71
CA ARG A 378 -9.30 22.73 11.51
C ARG A 378 -8.82 24.18 11.58
N VAL A 379 -8.77 24.78 12.78
CA VAL A 379 -8.25 26.14 12.97
C VAL A 379 -6.77 26.23 12.55
N TRP A 380 -5.96 25.22 12.85
CA TRP A 380 -4.54 25.16 12.47
C TRP A 380 -4.36 24.97 10.96
N PHE A 381 -5.20 24.16 10.32
CA PHE A 381 -5.22 24.08 8.85
C PHE A 381 -5.62 25.40 8.21
N ALA A 382 -6.60 26.13 8.76
CA ALA A 382 -7.00 27.43 8.24
C ALA A 382 -5.85 28.45 8.30
N ARG A 383 -5.01 28.38 9.33
CA ARG A 383 -3.81 29.22 9.49
C ARG A 383 -2.72 28.92 8.46
N LEU A 384 -2.56 27.66 8.05
CA LEU A 384 -1.61 27.26 7.03
C LEU A 384 -1.92 27.80 5.63
N GLN A 385 -3.14 28.31 5.38
CA GLN A 385 -3.53 28.83 4.07
C GLN A 385 -2.54 29.87 3.53
N MET A 386 -2.17 30.87 4.34
CA MET A 386 -1.31 31.97 3.87
C MET A 386 0.16 31.56 3.68
N PRO A 387 0.79 30.81 4.61
CA PRO A 387 2.11 30.24 4.36
C PRO A 387 2.17 29.37 3.11
N VAL A 388 1.15 28.54 2.87
CA VAL A 388 1.08 27.68 1.68
C VAL A 388 0.86 28.51 0.42
N LEU A 389 -0.01 29.52 0.45
CA LEU A 389 -0.20 30.44 -0.68
C LEU A 389 1.11 31.16 -1.04
N ARG A 390 1.86 31.64 -0.04
CA ARG A 390 3.16 32.30 -0.27
C ARG A 390 4.12 31.38 -1.02
N VAL A 391 4.20 30.12 -0.62
CA VAL A 391 5.04 29.12 -1.30
C VAL A 391 4.50 28.80 -2.69
N ALA A 392 3.20 28.55 -2.84
CA ALA A 392 2.58 28.19 -4.11
C ALA A 392 2.72 29.28 -5.19
N VAL A 393 2.77 30.57 -4.80
CA VAL A 393 3.01 31.68 -5.74
C VAL A 393 4.49 31.84 -6.08
N SER A 394 5.40 31.41 -5.19
CA SER A 394 6.85 31.53 -5.39
C SER A 394 7.47 30.30 -6.05
N GLU A 395 6.84 29.13 -5.90
CA GLU A 395 7.37 27.83 -6.32
C GLU A 395 6.35 27.09 -7.23
N PRO A 396 6.57 27.07 -8.56
CA PRO A 396 5.69 26.39 -9.51
C PRO A 396 5.58 24.88 -9.26
N ASP A 397 6.64 24.29 -8.70
CA ASP A 397 6.73 22.87 -8.36
C ASP A 397 5.64 22.43 -7.35
N PHE A 398 5.10 23.37 -6.57
CA PHE A 398 3.97 23.09 -5.67
C PHE A 398 2.80 22.45 -6.42
N PHE A 399 2.52 22.81 -7.68
CA PHE A 399 1.45 22.21 -8.48
C PHE A 399 1.92 21.09 -9.42
N ALA A 400 3.24 20.94 -9.60
CA ALA A 400 3.83 19.96 -10.50
C ALA A 400 4.00 18.59 -9.84
N THR A 401 4.35 18.56 -8.54
CA THR A 401 4.70 17.32 -7.84
C THR A 401 3.80 17.06 -6.62
N VAL A 402 3.62 15.77 -6.31
CA VAL A 402 2.97 15.32 -5.08
C VAL A 402 3.90 15.45 -3.87
N ASP A 403 5.21 15.42 -4.10
CA ASP A 403 6.26 15.37 -3.08
C ASP A 403 6.64 16.72 -2.47
N HIS A 404 5.97 17.80 -2.87
CA HIS A 404 6.26 19.12 -2.33
C HIS A 404 6.12 19.12 -0.79
N PRO A 405 7.12 19.57 -0.01
CA PRO A 405 7.13 19.44 1.46
C PRO A 405 5.91 20.01 2.17
N ALA A 406 5.36 21.12 1.68
CA ALA A 406 4.13 21.70 2.22
C ALA A 406 2.90 20.77 2.05
N ARG A 407 2.80 20.04 0.93
CA ARG A 407 1.72 19.07 0.72
C ARG A 407 1.89 17.85 1.58
N ARG A 408 3.11 17.30 1.61
CA ARG A 408 3.47 16.18 2.49
C ARG A 408 3.15 16.51 3.94
N LEU A 409 3.51 17.71 4.42
CA LEU A 409 3.17 18.14 5.78
C LEU A 409 1.66 18.12 6.05
N ILE A 410 0.85 18.73 5.17
CA ILE A 410 -0.62 18.75 5.28
C ILE A 410 -1.18 17.33 5.28
N ASP A 411 -0.69 16.47 4.39
CA ASP A 411 -1.12 15.09 4.27
C ASP A 411 -0.74 14.27 5.50
N ARG A 412 0.46 14.46 6.06
CA ARG A 412 0.90 13.83 7.31
C ARG A 412 0.04 14.24 8.49
N MET A 413 -0.16 15.54 8.71
CA MET A 413 -1.02 16.04 9.79
C MET A 413 -2.46 15.53 9.62
N GLY A 414 -2.97 15.53 8.40
CA GLY A 414 -4.30 15.04 8.07
C GLY A 414 -4.45 13.54 8.35
N ALA A 415 -3.49 12.73 7.89
CA ALA A 415 -3.50 11.27 8.05
C ALA A 415 -3.53 10.85 9.52
N CYS A 416 -2.75 11.52 10.38
CA CYS A 416 -2.74 11.24 11.81
C CYS A 416 -4.09 11.60 12.45
N VAL A 417 -4.65 12.75 12.11
CA VAL A 417 -5.83 13.30 12.80
C VAL A 417 -7.16 12.64 12.37
N MET A 418 -7.26 12.20 11.11
CA MET A 418 -8.51 11.64 10.55
C MET A 418 -8.87 10.23 11.04
N GLY A 419 -7.96 9.51 11.71
CA GLY A 419 -8.23 8.17 12.24
C GLY A 419 -8.52 8.10 13.74
N PHE A 420 -8.42 9.22 14.47
CA PHE A 420 -8.85 9.26 15.86
C PHE A 420 -10.36 9.34 15.92
N ASP A 421 -11.00 8.29 16.45
CA ASP A 421 -12.36 8.41 16.90
C ASP A 421 -12.39 9.45 18.02
N SER A 422 -13.37 10.35 17.99
CA SER A 422 -13.51 11.53 18.88
C SER A 422 -13.58 11.23 20.38
N THR A 423 -13.43 9.96 20.75
CA THR A 423 -13.61 9.36 22.06
C THR A 423 -12.32 9.35 22.90
N SER A 424 -11.11 9.38 22.30
CA SER A 424 -9.84 9.41 23.05
C SER A 424 -9.27 10.83 23.15
N ARG A 425 -9.73 11.60 24.15
CA ARG A 425 -9.32 13.01 24.37
C ARG A 425 -7.82 13.19 24.61
N ALA A 426 -7.15 12.28 25.33
CA ALA A 426 -5.76 12.45 25.74
C ALA A 426 -4.76 12.37 24.57
N VAL A 427 -5.02 11.49 23.59
CA VAL A 427 -4.17 11.36 22.39
C VAL A 427 -4.34 12.55 21.45
N GLY A 428 -5.56 13.11 21.39
CA GLY A 428 -5.86 14.33 20.65
C GLY A 428 -5.04 15.53 21.13
N ASP A 429 -4.88 15.70 22.45
CA ASP A 429 -4.25 16.90 23.03
C ASP A 429 -2.75 17.02 22.73
N ALA A 430 -2.00 15.90 22.78
CA ALA A 430 -0.57 15.91 22.47
C ALA A 430 -0.30 16.20 20.99
N LEU A 431 -1.04 15.52 20.11
CA LEU A 431 -0.95 15.72 18.68
C LEU A 431 -1.43 17.12 18.26
N GLU A 432 -2.50 17.63 18.87
CA GLU A 432 -2.98 19.00 18.64
C GLU A 432 -1.90 20.03 19.01
N ARG A 433 -1.25 19.86 20.16
CA ARG A 433 -0.19 20.77 20.61
C ARG A 433 1.00 20.76 19.64
N GLU A 434 1.35 19.60 19.12
CA GLU A 434 2.41 19.49 18.13
C GLU A 434 2.01 20.12 16.78
N ILE A 435 0.80 19.88 16.29
CA ILE A 435 0.29 20.54 15.08
C ILE A 435 0.30 22.06 15.27
N LYS A 436 -0.14 22.56 16.43
CA LYS A 436 -0.04 23.98 16.79
C LYS A 436 1.41 24.48 16.71
N ARG A 437 2.38 23.76 17.29
CA ARG A 437 3.80 24.10 17.24
C ARG A 437 4.31 24.19 15.80
N VAL A 438 4.06 23.16 14.99
CA VAL A 438 4.44 23.09 13.57
C VAL A 438 3.92 24.29 12.79
N VAL A 439 2.62 24.61 12.93
CA VAL A 439 2.01 25.75 12.25
C VAL A 439 2.62 27.07 12.71
N GLN A 440 2.88 27.24 14.01
CA GLN A 440 3.52 28.45 14.55
C GLN A 440 4.95 28.63 14.04
N VAL A 441 5.73 27.56 13.90
CA VAL A 441 7.09 27.62 13.33
C VAL A 441 7.02 28.06 11.86
N VAL A 442 6.13 27.45 11.07
CA VAL A 442 5.94 27.84 9.65
C VAL A 442 5.54 29.32 9.52
N GLU A 443 4.70 29.82 10.43
CA GLU A 443 4.31 31.24 10.45
C GLU A 443 5.43 32.18 10.87
N ALA A 444 6.29 31.76 11.80
CA ALA A 444 7.40 32.55 12.35
C ALA A 444 8.56 32.73 11.36
N TYR A 445 8.73 31.80 10.40
CA TYR A 445 9.80 31.83 9.41
C TYR A 445 9.26 31.92 7.96
N PRO A 446 8.52 32.99 7.61
CA PRO A 446 7.83 33.13 6.33
C PRO A 446 8.77 33.22 5.12
N ASP A 447 10.00 33.70 5.32
CA ASP A 447 10.99 33.92 4.26
C ASP A 447 11.81 32.67 3.90
N THR A 448 11.66 31.58 4.67
CA THR A 448 12.44 30.35 4.50
C THR A 448 11.86 29.41 3.43
N GLY A 449 10.62 29.65 2.97
CA GLY A 449 9.99 28.94 1.85
C GLY A 449 9.93 27.42 2.04
N ARG A 450 10.27 26.64 1.00
CA ARG A 450 10.34 25.16 1.05
C ARG A 450 11.05 24.58 2.28
N ARG A 451 12.16 25.19 2.71
CA ARG A 451 13.03 24.61 3.74
C ARG A 451 12.35 24.53 5.10
N VAL A 452 11.55 25.53 5.49
CA VAL A 452 10.86 25.48 6.79
C VAL A 452 9.84 24.34 6.82
N PHE A 453 9.10 24.12 5.73
CA PHE A 453 8.16 23.00 5.61
C PHE A 453 8.86 21.64 5.68
N GLN A 454 10.03 21.50 5.04
CA GLN A 454 10.82 20.26 5.09
C GLN A 454 11.36 19.98 6.50
N THR A 455 11.87 21.02 7.18
CA THR A 455 12.36 20.89 8.56
C THR A 455 11.25 20.48 9.51
N VAL A 456 10.12 21.20 9.51
CA VAL A 456 9.01 20.86 10.42
C VAL A 456 8.35 19.53 10.09
N LEU A 457 8.33 19.11 8.82
CA LEU A 457 7.88 17.78 8.43
C LEU A 457 8.76 16.69 9.06
N THR A 458 10.09 16.85 8.96
CA THR A 458 11.05 15.91 9.56
C THR A 458 10.94 15.88 11.08
N GLU A 459 10.79 17.05 11.71
CA GLU A 459 10.56 17.14 13.16
C GLU A 459 9.24 16.49 13.57
N PHE A 460 8.17 16.71 12.81
CA PHE A 460 6.86 16.12 13.06
C PHE A 460 6.88 14.59 12.92
N GLU A 461 7.56 14.07 11.90
CA GLU A 461 7.75 12.61 11.73
C GLU A 461 8.52 12.01 12.92
N LYS A 462 9.59 12.66 13.38
CA LYS A 462 10.32 12.24 14.59
C LYS A 462 9.48 12.33 15.86
N PHE A 463 8.66 13.37 15.99
CA PHE A 463 7.72 13.48 17.10
C PHE A 463 6.74 12.29 17.10
N LEU A 464 6.18 11.92 15.94
CA LEU A 464 5.27 10.77 15.85
C LEU A 464 5.96 9.48 16.26
N GLU A 465 7.17 9.22 15.78
CA GLU A 465 7.97 8.05 16.18
C GLU A 465 8.15 8.01 17.71
N ASN A 466 8.60 9.10 18.33
CA ASN A 466 8.76 9.19 19.78
C ASN A 466 7.43 9.04 20.53
N TYR A 467 6.36 9.67 20.03
CA TYR A 467 5.04 9.67 20.66
C TYR A 467 4.45 8.25 20.73
N PHE A 468 4.45 7.53 19.61
CA PHE A 468 3.90 6.16 19.58
C PHE A 468 4.79 5.15 20.29
N GLN A 469 6.09 5.41 20.38
CA GLN A 469 7.02 4.55 21.11
C GLN A 469 6.93 4.75 22.63
N ASN A 470 6.87 5.99 23.10
CA ASN A 470 7.11 6.32 24.51
C ASN A 470 5.89 6.91 25.25
N GLU A 471 5.05 7.69 24.58
CA GLU A 471 4.00 8.50 25.23
C GLU A 471 2.60 7.89 25.14
N ASN A 472 2.27 7.21 24.04
CA ASN A 472 0.94 6.66 23.83
C ASN A 472 0.78 5.31 24.57
N GLU A 473 0.03 5.34 25.67
CA GLU A 473 -0.22 4.17 26.53
C GLU A 473 -0.80 2.97 25.78
N ALA A 474 -1.66 3.21 24.78
CA ALA A 474 -2.29 2.15 23.99
C ALA A 474 -1.28 1.41 23.08
N THR A 475 -0.20 2.07 22.68
CA THR A 475 0.83 1.48 21.80
C THR A 475 2.08 1.05 22.57
N ARG A 476 2.42 1.73 23.67
CA ARG A 476 3.66 1.52 24.44
C ARG A 476 3.92 0.05 24.79
N LYS A 477 2.88 -0.67 25.25
CA LYS A 477 2.98 -2.11 25.58
C LYS A 477 3.35 -2.96 24.36
N GLY A 478 2.62 -2.78 23.26
CA GLY A 478 2.87 -3.51 22.02
C GLY A 478 4.24 -3.20 21.44
N VAL A 479 4.67 -1.93 21.51
CA VAL A 479 5.98 -1.48 21.01
C VAL A 479 7.12 -2.12 21.81
N SER A 480 7.02 -2.15 23.15
CA SER A 480 8.02 -2.81 24.00
C SER A 480 8.18 -4.29 23.64
N LEU A 481 7.06 -5.02 23.48
CA LEU A 481 7.11 -6.42 23.05
C LEU A 481 7.69 -6.59 21.64
N ALA A 482 7.33 -5.71 20.70
CA ALA A 482 7.86 -5.75 19.34
C ALA A 482 9.39 -5.50 19.30
N GLN A 483 9.89 -4.58 20.14
CA GLN A 483 11.32 -4.32 20.32
C GLN A 483 12.05 -5.53 20.89
N GLN A 484 11.47 -6.20 21.91
CA GLN A 484 12.03 -7.44 22.46
C GLN A 484 12.12 -8.54 21.40
N VAL A 485 11.11 -8.67 20.53
CA VAL A 485 11.16 -9.61 19.39
C VAL A 485 12.27 -9.25 18.41
N GLU A 486 12.42 -7.97 18.03
CA GLU A 486 13.50 -7.52 17.14
C GLU A 486 14.89 -7.77 17.75
N GLN A 487 15.03 -7.49 19.04
CA GLN A 487 16.26 -7.71 19.79
C GLN A 487 16.61 -9.19 19.86
N ARG A 488 15.64 -10.06 20.18
CA ARG A 488 15.82 -11.52 20.21
C ARG A 488 16.25 -12.04 18.83
N GLU A 489 15.59 -11.65 17.75
CA GLU A 489 15.97 -12.05 16.39
C GLU A 489 17.40 -11.61 16.05
N THR A 490 17.75 -10.38 16.41
CA THR A 490 19.10 -9.82 16.21
C THR A 490 20.15 -10.62 16.99
N LEU A 491 19.91 -10.89 18.27
CA LEU A 491 20.79 -11.68 19.13
C LEU A 491 20.91 -13.13 18.64
N ALA A 492 19.82 -13.78 18.22
CA ALA A 492 19.85 -15.15 17.71
C ALA A 492 20.73 -15.27 16.46
N ILE A 493 20.63 -14.31 15.53
CA ILE A 493 21.51 -14.24 14.35
C ILE A 493 22.96 -14.04 14.77
N GLN A 494 23.22 -13.11 15.70
CA GLN A 494 24.56 -12.82 16.19
C GLN A 494 25.19 -14.03 16.91
N TYR A 495 24.48 -14.65 17.85
CA TYR A 495 24.90 -15.89 18.51
C TYR A 495 25.20 -16.99 17.50
N THR A 496 24.37 -17.15 16.47
CA THR A 496 24.61 -18.14 15.41
C THR A 496 25.90 -17.85 14.64
N ILE A 497 26.15 -16.59 14.26
CA ILE A 497 27.36 -16.18 13.55
C ILE A 497 28.60 -16.45 14.42
N GLU A 498 28.56 -16.05 15.68
CA GLU A 498 29.69 -16.23 16.61
C GLU A 498 29.94 -17.70 16.91
N LEU A 499 28.89 -18.49 17.19
CA LEU A 499 29.02 -19.94 17.34
C LEU A 499 29.61 -20.61 16.09
N ARG A 500 29.21 -20.18 14.88
CA ARG A 500 29.78 -20.71 13.62
C ARG A 500 31.25 -20.37 13.47
N LYS A 501 31.65 -19.13 13.77
CA LYS A 501 33.06 -18.71 13.76
C LYS A 501 33.89 -19.52 14.75
N MET A 502 33.41 -19.62 15.99
CA MET A 502 34.07 -20.34 17.08
C MET A 502 34.23 -21.83 16.75
N LEU A 503 33.21 -22.46 16.15
CA LEU A 503 33.23 -23.88 15.81
C LEU A 503 33.89 -24.20 14.46
N ASN A 504 34.36 -23.22 13.69
CA ASN A 504 34.89 -23.46 12.34
C ASN A 504 36.10 -24.43 12.36
N GLU A 505 37.02 -24.24 13.31
CA GLU A 505 38.24 -25.06 13.44
C GLU A 505 38.11 -26.22 14.44
N VAL A 506 36.92 -26.41 15.02
CA VAL A 506 36.70 -27.33 16.13
C VAL A 506 36.03 -28.61 15.64
N PRO A 507 36.61 -29.80 15.81
CA PRO A 507 36.01 -31.05 15.35
C PRO A 507 34.82 -31.46 16.24
N VAL A 508 33.61 -31.00 15.89
CA VAL A 508 32.34 -31.31 16.56
C VAL A 508 31.39 -32.00 15.59
N GLN A 509 30.67 -33.02 16.08
CA GLN A 509 29.66 -33.76 15.32
C GLN A 509 28.55 -32.84 14.77
N GLU A 510 28.09 -33.13 13.56
CA GLU A 510 27.14 -32.31 12.81
C GLU A 510 25.83 -32.07 13.58
N GLY A 511 25.24 -33.12 14.18
CA GLY A 511 23.99 -32.96 14.93
C GLY A 511 24.10 -32.06 16.17
N VAL A 512 25.29 -31.91 16.75
CA VAL A 512 25.52 -30.96 17.86
C VAL A 512 25.66 -29.53 17.32
N ARG A 513 26.33 -29.35 16.18
CA ARG A 513 26.39 -28.06 15.49
C ARG A 513 24.99 -27.59 15.10
N ASP A 514 24.18 -28.48 14.52
CA ASP A 514 22.81 -28.20 14.14
C ASP A 514 21.96 -27.77 15.34
N PHE A 515 22.07 -28.51 16.46
CA PHE A 515 21.38 -28.13 17.68
C PHE A 515 21.81 -26.75 18.19
N LEU A 516 23.12 -26.48 18.23
CA LEU A 516 23.64 -25.20 18.68
C LEU A 516 23.18 -24.02 17.80
N PHE A 517 23.16 -24.21 16.47
CA PHE A 517 22.81 -23.15 15.52
C PHE A 517 21.30 -22.93 15.36
N GLN A 518 20.49 -23.99 15.40
CA GLN A 518 19.05 -23.91 15.11
C GLN A 518 18.20 -23.77 16.37
N VAL A 519 18.69 -24.22 17.53
CA VAL A 519 17.91 -24.26 18.77
C VAL A 519 18.60 -23.46 19.87
N TRP A 520 19.86 -23.77 20.18
CA TRP A 520 20.52 -23.21 21.36
C TRP A 520 20.84 -21.71 21.22
N ALA A 521 21.17 -21.24 20.01
CA ALA A 521 21.32 -19.81 19.72
C ALA A 521 20.04 -19.01 20.05
N ASP A 522 18.87 -19.59 19.79
CA ASP A 522 17.59 -18.96 20.10
C ASP A 522 17.30 -18.96 21.61
N VAL A 523 17.57 -20.07 22.29
CA VAL A 523 17.48 -20.16 23.76
C VAL A 523 18.36 -19.11 24.44
N MET A 524 19.61 -18.94 23.99
CA MET A 524 20.51 -17.90 24.52
C MET A 524 20.00 -16.49 24.24
N ALA A 525 19.48 -16.23 23.03
CA ALA A 525 18.90 -14.94 22.67
C ALA A 525 17.68 -14.58 23.53
N MET A 526 16.73 -15.52 23.68
CA MET A 526 15.54 -15.34 24.51
C MET A 526 15.91 -15.07 25.97
N THR A 527 16.84 -15.85 26.52
CA THR A 527 17.29 -15.69 27.92
C THR A 527 17.99 -14.35 28.13
N ALA A 528 18.81 -13.90 27.16
CA ALA A 528 19.49 -12.61 27.23
C ALA A 528 18.52 -11.41 27.18
N VAL A 529 17.43 -11.50 26.41
CA VAL A 529 16.39 -10.45 26.38
C VAL A 529 15.60 -10.42 27.70
N LYS A 530 15.30 -11.58 28.28
CA LYS A 530 14.49 -11.69 29.50
C LYS A 530 15.23 -11.31 30.77
N SER A 531 16.45 -11.83 30.94
CA SER A 531 17.19 -11.78 32.22
C SER A 531 18.39 -10.85 32.15
N GLY A 532 18.52 -10.11 31.04
CA GLY A 532 19.67 -9.30 30.70
C GLY A 532 20.85 -10.14 30.20
N ALA A 533 21.68 -9.49 29.40
CA ALA A 533 22.87 -10.07 28.80
C ALA A 533 23.83 -10.67 29.88
N GLN A 534 24.04 -9.89 30.94
CA GLN A 534 24.91 -10.26 32.07
C GLN A 534 24.21 -11.04 33.19
N GLY A 535 22.93 -11.39 33.00
CA GLY A 535 22.14 -12.17 33.94
C GLY A 535 22.75 -13.53 34.24
N GLN A 536 22.55 -14.02 35.47
CA GLN A 536 23.06 -15.32 35.90
C GLN A 536 22.47 -16.48 35.07
N GLU A 537 21.22 -16.35 34.63
CA GLU A 537 20.56 -17.30 33.74
C GLU A 537 21.20 -17.35 32.35
N THR A 538 21.47 -16.18 31.75
CA THR A 538 22.16 -16.07 30.45
C THR A 538 23.55 -16.70 30.50
N LYS A 539 24.29 -16.47 31.59
CA LYS A 539 25.59 -17.13 31.85
C LYS A 539 25.47 -18.64 31.96
N THR A 540 24.36 -19.13 32.53
CA THR A 540 24.08 -20.57 32.65
C THR A 540 23.83 -21.19 31.27
N MET A 541 23.07 -20.53 30.40
CA MET A 541 22.80 -21.01 29.03
C MET A 541 24.07 -21.02 28.15
N LYS A 542 24.94 -20.01 28.30
CA LYS A 542 26.26 -19.97 27.66
C LYS A 542 27.17 -21.11 28.13
N ARG A 543 27.20 -21.35 29.45
CA ARG A 543 27.97 -22.45 30.03
C ARG A 543 27.46 -23.81 29.56
N ALA A 544 26.14 -24.00 29.46
CA ALA A 544 25.56 -25.21 28.91
C ALA A 544 25.95 -25.43 27.43
N ALA A 545 26.10 -24.36 26.63
CA ALA A 545 26.63 -24.48 25.27
C ALA A 545 28.07 -25.01 25.27
N ALA A 546 28.93 -24.46 26.15
CA ALA A 546 30.31 -24.91 26.29
C ALA A 546 30.42 -26.36 26.80
N ASP A 547 29.64 -26.72 27.82
CA ASP A 547 29.59 -28.08 28.36
C ASP A 547 29.10 -29.09 27.32
N LEU A 548 28.19 -28.67 26.43
CA LEU A 548 27.73 -29.48 25.31
C LEU A 548 28.81 -29.67 24.24
N ILE A 549 29.50 -28.59 23.85
CA ILE A 549 30.64 -28.65 22.91
C ILE A 549 31.72 -29.59 23.46
N TRP A 550 32.04 -29.46 24.75
CA TRP A 550 32.99 -30.35 25.43
C TRP A 550 32.50 -31.79 25.40
N SER A 551 31.25 -32.05 25.78
CA SER A 551 30.68 -33.41 25.82
C SER A 551 30.66 -34.07 24.44
N ALA A 552 30.56 -33.28 23.37
CA ALA A 552 30.56 -33.74 21.98
C ALA A 552 31.96 -33.94 21.38
N SER A 553 33.02 -33.58 22.10
CA SER A 553 34.41 -33.79 21.66
C SER A 553 34.87 -35.21 21.97
N ALA A 554 35.76 -35.77 21.15
CA ALA A 554 36.36 -37.06 21.43
C ALA A 554 37.10 -37.06 22.79
N LYS A 555 36.84 -38.07 23.62
CA LYS A 555 37.49 -38.27 24.93
C LYS A 555 38.55 -39.35 24.81
N VAL A 556 39.77 -39.04 25.22
CA VAL A 556 40.92 -39.94 25.05
C VAL A 556 41.05 -40.85 26.27
N SER A 557 40.81 -40.31 27.47
CA SER A 557 40.94 -41.04 28.73
C SER A 557 39.64 -41.71 29.19
N ARG A 558 39.74 -42.66 30.13
CA ARG A 558 38.56 -43.32 30.71
C ARG A 558 37.91 -42.42 31.77
N GLU A 559 38.72 -41.62 32.45
CA GLU A 559 38.32 -40.61 33.43
C GLU A 559 37.47 -39.51 32.79
N GLU A 560 37.86 -39.01 31.61
CA GLU A 560 37.08 -38.02 30.85
C GLU A 560 35.71 -38.58 30.44
N ARG A 561 35.67 -39.85 29.99
CA ARG A 561 34.40 -40.51 29.63
C ARG A 561 33.48 -40.65 30.84
N ALA A 562 34.03 -41.02 32.00
CA ALA A 562 33.26 -41.09 33.24
C ALA A 562 32.73 -39.71 33.67
N GLU A 563 33.51 -38.65 33.49
CA GLU A 563 33.11 -37.28 33.81
C GLU A 563 31.99 -36.77 32.89
N VAL A 564 32.03 -37.08 31.58
CA VAL A 564 30.91 -36.75 30.68
C VAL A 564 29.63 -37.48 31.11
N ILE A 565 29.70 -38.77 31.44
CA ILE A 565 28.53 -39.54 31.91
C ILE A 565 27.95 -38.93 33.19
N ARG A 566 28.79 -38.38 34.06
CA ARG A 566 28.36 -37.70 35.30
C ARG A 566 27.72 -36.33 35.04
N ARG A 567 28.24 -35.56 34.08
CA ARG A 567 27.77 -34.19 33.75
C ARG A 567 26.61 -34.15 32.76
N LEU A 568 26.39 -35.21 31.97
CA LEU A 568 25.38 -35.21 30.93
C LEU A 568 23.93 -35.13 31.45
N PRO A 569 23.52 -35.87 32.51
CA PRO A 569 22.15 -35.77 33.03
C PRO A 569 21.75 -34.35 33.50
N PRO A 570 22.54 -33.62 34.31
CA PRO A 570 22.18 -32.25 34.67
C PRO A 570 22.23 -31.30 33.47
N LEU A 571 23.16 -31.50 32.51
CA LEU A 571 23.20 -30.71 31.29
C LEU A 571 21.92 -30.89 30.46
N LEU A 572 21.48 -32.13 30.20
CA LEU A 572 20.24 -32.39 29.45
C LEU A 572 19.02 -31.78 30.14
N LYS A 573 19.01 -31.76 31.48
CA LYS A 573 17.96 -31.07 32.25
C LYS A 573 17.99 -29.56 31.96
N THR A 574 19.15 -28.91 32.03
CA THR A 574 19.30 -27.49 31.69
C THR A 574 18.95 -27.20 30.23
N LEU A 575 19.30 -28.08 29.29
CA LEU A 575 18.93 -27.92 27.88
C LEU A 575 17.42 -27.96 27.70
N ARG A 576 16.75 -28.88 28.40
CA ARG A 576 15.29 -29.01 28.36
C ARG A 576 14.60 -27.80 28.98
N GLU A 577 15.06 -27.36 30.15
CA GLU A 577 14.57 -26.14 30.81
C GLU A 577 14.78 -24.92 29.90
N GLY A 578 15.95 -24.77 29.26
CA GLY A 578 16.21 -23.67 28.33
C GLY A 578 15.28 -23.68 27.11
N MET A 579 15.05 -24.86 26.51
CA MET A 579 14.10 -24.99 25.39
C MET A 579 12.65 -24.73 25.81
N ASP A 580 12.28 -25.11 27.03
CA ASP A 580 10.97 -24.83 27.60
C ASP A 580 10.75 -23.32 27.77
N HIS A 581 11.73 -22.61 28.32
CA HIS A 581 11.70 -21.14 28.43
C HIS A 581 11.70 -20.41 27.08
N ALA A 582 12.25 -21.03 26.03
CA ALA A 582 12.21 -20.53 24.66
C ALA A 582 10.91 -20.90 23.92
N GLY A 583 9.99 -21.63 24.56
CA GLY A 583 8.69 -21.99 24.00
C GLY A 583 8.70 -23.12 22.97
N VAL A 584 9.72 -23.98 23.02
CA VAL A 584 9.75 -25.22 22.23
C VAL A 584 8.74 -26.20 22.82
N SER A 585 7.83 -26.74 22.00
CA SER A 585 6.82 -27.70 22.51
C SER A 585 7.47 -28.98 23.06
N PRO A 586 6.85 -29.66 24.05
CA PRO A 586 7.40 -30.87 24.64
C PRO A 586 7.77 -31.95 23.61
N GLU A 587 6.97 -32.11 22.54
CA GLU A 587 7.25 -33.09 21.49
C GLU A 587 8.53 -32.75 20.70
N ARG A 588 8.73 -31.46 20.39
CA ARG A 588 9.95 -30.99 19.71
C ARG A 588 11.16 -31.04 20.62
N GLN A 589 11.00 -30.74 21.91
CA GLN A 589 12.07 -30.91 22.90
C GLN A 589 12.58 -32.36 22.89
N ASP A 590 11.67 -33.34 22.92
CA ASP A 590 12.03 -34.75 22.88
C ASP A 590 12.76 -35.15 21.60
N GLU A 591 12.31 -34.67 20.46
CA GLU A 591 12.98 -34.90 19.18
C GLU A 591 14.40 -34.32 19.16
N HIS A 592 14.57 -33.08 19.62
CA HIS A 592 15.88 -32.43 19.69
C HIS A 592 16.83 -33.16 20.64
N ILE A 593 16.36 -33.54 21.84
CA ILE A 593 17.15 -34.31 22.81
C ILE A 593 17.52 -35.68 22.26
N GLN A 594 16.63 -36.37 21.55
CA GLN A 594 16.92 -37.68 20.96
C GLN A 594 18.00 -37.56 19.87
N ARG A 595 17.90 -36.57 18.98
CA ARG A 595 18.93 -36.30 17.96
C ARG A 595 20.27 -35.92 18.58
N LEU A 596 20.25 -35.12 19.65
CA LEU A 596 21.43 -34.74 20.41
C LEU A 596 22.11 -35.96 21.06
N ASN A 597 21.34 -36.83 21.71
CA ASN A 597 21.84 -38.07 22.31
C ASN A 597 22.48 -39.01 21.28
N ASN A 598 21.87 -39.17 20.11
CA ASN A 598 22.44 -39.96 19.01
C ASN A 598 23.79 -39.37 18.55
N SER A 599 23.88 -38.04 18.45
CA SER A 599 25.10 -37.34 18.05
C SER A 599 26.21 -37.47 19.09
N LEU A 600 25.86 -37.38 20.38
CA LEU A 600 26.79 -37.59 21.48
C LEU A 600 27.28 -39.05 21.53
N ALA A 601 26.40 -40.04 21.36
CA ALA A 601 26.78 -41.45 21.29
C ALA A 601 27.73 -41.74 20.10
N ALA A 602 27.47 -41.10 18.95
CA ALA A 602 28.38 -41.15 17.80
C ALA A 602 29.74 -40.51 18.12
N ALA A 603 29.79 -39.41 18.85
CA ALA A 603 31.04 -38.78 19.30
C ALA A 603 31.90 -39.70 20.18
N PHE A 604 31.28 -40.49 21.06
CA PHE A 604 32.00 -41.47 21.89
C PHE A 604 32.60 -42.62 21.10
N THR A 605 31.98 -42.98 19.98
CA THR A 605 32.42 -44.09 19.11
C THR A 605 33.40 -43.62 18.04
N ALA A 606 33.32 -42.35 17.64
CA ALA A 606 34.15 -41.76 16.61
C ALA A 606 35.60 -41.58 17.09
N LYS A 607 36.56 -42.02 16.27
CA LYS A 607 38.00 -41.75 16.44
C LYS A 607 38.38 -40.35 15.98
N THR A 608 37.56 -39.36 16.30
CA THR A 608 37.82 -37.95 15.94
C THR A 608 38.94 -37.40 16.82
N ALA A 609 39.71 -36.43 16.32
CA ALA A 609 40.74 -35.76 17.12
C ALA A 609 40.11 -35.09 18.35
N ALA A 610 40.74 -35.28 19.52
CA ALA A 610 40.33 -34.59 20.73
C ALA A 610 40.61 -33.09 20.60
N ILE A 611 39.72 -32.25 21.14
CA ILE A 611 39.97 -30.82 21.25
C ILE A 611 41.02 -30.60 22.36
N PRO A 612 42.12 -29.89 22.10
CA PRO A 612 43.08 -29.52 23.14
C PRO A 612 42.40 -28.72 24.26
N GLN A 613 42.76 -28.99 25.52
CA GLN A 613 42.12 -28.36 26.68
C GLN A 613 42.24 -26.82 26.66
N GLU A 614 43.39 -26.30 26.21
CA GLU A 614 43.61 -24.85 26.02
C GLU A 614 42.62 -24.22 25.01
N ARG A 615 42.29 -24.94 23.93
CA ARG A 615 41.31 -24.46 22.94
C ARG A 615 39.89 -24.49 23.49
N LEU A 616 39.57 -25.46 24.35
CA LEU A 616 38.29 -25.48 25.04
C LEU A 616 38.16 -24.32 26.02
N GLU A 617 39.20 -24.03 26.79
CA GLU A 617 39.24 -22.89 27.71
C GLU A 617 39.13 -21.55 26.95
N GLU A 618 39.83 -21.41 25.81
CA GLU A 618 39.68 -20.25 24.92
C GLU A 618 38.24 -20.08 24.40
N LEU A 619 37.59 -21.18 24.02
CA LEU A 619 36.18 -21.18 23.58
C LEU A 619 35.22 -20.83 24.72
N MET A 620 35.47 -21.34 25.93
CA MET A 620 34.67 -21.04 27.11
C MET A 620 34.75 -19.55 27.47
N VAL A 621 35.96 -18.99 27.48
CA VAL A 621 36.17 -17.56 27.73
C VAL A 621 35.47 -16.74 26.66
N ARG A 622 35.58 -17.10 25.38
CA ARG A 622 34.88 -16.41 24.28
C ARG A 622 33.34 -16.51 24.37
N LEU A 623 32.80 -17.62 24.85
CA LEU A 623 31.37 -17.78 25.08
C LEU A 623 30.89 -16.95 26.28
N GLU A 624 31.71 -16.81 27.32
CA GLU A 624 31.41 -15.96 28.48
C GLU A 624 31.49 -14.45 28.12
N THR A 625 32.44 -14.04 27.26
CA THR A 625 32.60 -12.65 26.79
C THR A 625 31.85 -12.36 25.48
N LEU A 626 30.97 -13.26 25.02
CA LEU A 626 30.35 -13.18 23.70
C LEU A 626 29.62 -11.85 23.47
N GLU A 627 29.05 -11.26 24.53
CA GLU A 627 28.33 -9.98 24.48
C GLU A 627 29.22 -8.74 24.35
N GLU A 628 30.44 -8.74 24.90
CA GLU A 628 31.38 -7.63 24.70
C GLU A 628 31.85 -7.56 23.23
N MET A 629 31.68 -8.66 22.48
CA MET A 629 31.98 -8.76 21.06
C MET A 629 30.76 -8.46 20.17
N LEU A 630 29.56 -8.33 20.75
CA LEU A 630 28.37 -7.93 20.00
C LEU A 630 28.34 -6.40 19.91
N PRO A 631 28.26 -5.81 18.70
CA PRO A 631 28.20 -4.36 18.56
C PRO A 631 26.94 -3.83 19.28
N ASP A 632 27.10 -2.75 20.05
CA ASP A 632 26.05 -2.10 20.85
C ASP A 632 24.72 -2.04 20.07
N SER A 633 23.80 -2.96 20.39
CA SER A 633 22.39 -2.72 20.13
C SER A 633 21.98 -1.68 21.17
N ALA A 634 22.07 -0.41 20.76
CA ALA A 634 21.83 0.78 21.56
C ALA A 634 20.84 0.57 22.71
N ASP A 635 21.23 1.00 23.90
CA ASP A 635 20.43 1.07 25.13
C ASP A 635 18.94 1.35 24.82
N VAL A 636 18.13 0.30 24.85
CA VAL A 636 16.68 0.39 25.00
C VAL A 636 16.42 0.01 26.45
N ASP A 637 15.92 0.94 27.25
CA ASP A 637 15.48 0.65 28.62
C ASP A 637 14.42 -0.46 28.57
N ILE A 638 14.80 -1.64 29.05
CA ILE A 638 13.94 -2.82 29.12
C ILE A 638 13.08 -2.66 30.38
N ASP A 639 11.77 -2.50 30.20
CA ASP A 639 10.83 -2.54 31.32
C ASP A 639 10.64 -4.01 31.76
N GLU A 640 11.38 -4.43 32.80
CA GLU A 640 11.33 -5.78 33.39
C GLU A 640 9.91 -6.21 33.81
N ALA A 641 8.97 -5.27 33.97
CA ALA A 641 7.62 -5.52 34.47
C ALA A 641 6.64 -6.09 33.42
N MET A 642 7.02 -6.21 32.14
CA MET A 642 6.09 -6.62 31.07
C MET A 642 6.43 -7.95 30.38
N VAL A 643 7.33 -8.76 30.95
CA VAL A 643 7.65 -10.08 30.41
C VAL A 643 6.54 -11.09 30.77
N LEU A 644 5.56 -11.23 29.87
CA LEU A 644 4.62 -12.33 29.84
C LEU A 644 4.99 -13.29 28.71
N ASP A 645 5.37 -14.49 29.13
CA ASP A 645 5.50 -15.75 28.40
C ASP A 645 5.40 -15.66 26.86
N LEU A 646 6.56 -15.45 26.21
CA LEU A 646 6.68 -15.46 24.75
C LEU A 646 6.80 -16.88 24.17
N SER A 647 6.27 -17.88 24.90
CA SER A 647 6.08 -19.24 24.40
C SER A 647 4.66 -19.42 23.82
N GLY A 648 4.58 -19.45 22.48
CA GLY A 648 3.32 -19.59 21.73
C GLY A 648 2.68 -18.24 21.40
N HIS A 649 2.86 -17.78 20.17
CA HIS A 649 2.68 -16.38 19.70
C HIS A 649 1.24 -15.82 19.69
N GLU A 650 0.50 -15.93 20.79
CA GLU A 650 -0.80 -15.30 21.01
C GLU A 650 -0.93 -14.88 22.48
N SER A 651 -0.21 -13.84 22.90
CA SER A 651 -0.65 -13.08 24.06
C SER A 651 -1.92 -12.34 23.67
N ALA A 652 -2.92 -12.24 24.56
CA ALA A 652 -4.18 -11.53 24.28
C ALA A 652 -3.97 -10.07 23.80
N GLU A 653 -2.78 -9.51 24.03
CA GLU A 653 -2.37 -8.15 23.71
C GLU A 653 -1.50 -8.02 22.44
N LEU A 654 -0.79 -9.07 21.98
CA LEU A 654 0.10 -9.04 20.81
C LEU A 654 -0.02 -10.30 19.94
N GLU A 655 -0.44 -10.12 18.68
CA GLU A 655 -0.55 -11.18 17.68
C GLU A 655 0.60 -11.09 16.66
N VAL A 656 1.36 -12.16 16.48
CA VAL A 656 2.42 -12.23 15.45
C VAL A 656 1.88 -12.91 14.19
N VAL A 657 2.03 -12.24 13.04
CA VAL A 657 1.57 -12.79 11.76
C VAL A 657 2.62 -13.75 11.20
N GLY A 658 2.49 -15.03 11.54
CA GLY A 658 3.41 -16.09 11.11
C GLY A 658 3.14 -16.64 9.70
N GLU A 659 1.88 -16.65 9.26
CA GLU A 659 1.44 -17.32 8.03
C GLU A 659 0.56 -16.41 7.15
N GLY A 660 0.65 -16.59 5.83
CA GLY A 660 -0.18 -15.89 4.86
C GLY A 660 0.60 -15.18 3.74
N GLY A 661 -0.03 -15.12 2.57
CA GLY A 661 0.42 -14.38 1.39
C GLY A 661 1.36 -15.16 0.45
N SER A 662 1.22 -14.91 -0.86
CA SER A 662 2.17 -15.36 -1.89
C SER A 662 3.47 -14.57 -1.79
N MET A 663 4.56 -15.05 -2.41
CA MET A 663 5.81 -14.29 -2.52
C MET A 663 5.55 -12.85 -3.01
N PRO A 664 5.91 -11.81 -2.23
CA PRO A 664 5.71 -10.43 -2.58
C PRO A 664 6.72 -9.99 -3.63
N THR A 665 6.29 -9.11 -4.53
CA THR A 665 7.16 -8.48 -5.53
C THR A 665 8.16 -7.51 -4.87
N PRO A 666 9.29 -7.19 -5.54
CA PRO A 666 10.24 -6.19 -5.04
C PRO A 666 9.61 -4.81 -4.78
N ALA A 667 8.63 -4.40 -5.61
CA ALA A 667 7.90 -3.14 -5.41
C ALA A 667 7.09 -3.14 -4.10
N MET A 668 6.41 -4.25 -3.79
CA MET A 668 5.64 -4.39 -2.54
C MET A 668 6.57 -4.43 -1.32
N MET A 669 7.76 -5.01 -1.46
CA MET A 669 8.78 -4.99 -0.40
C MET A 669 9.29 -3.58 -0.10
N THR A 670 9.51 -2.76 -1.13
CA THR A 670 9.87 -1.34 -0.97
C THR A 670 8.75 -0.57 -0.31
N TRP A 671 7.51 -0.74 -0.79
CA TRP A 671 6.36 -0.05 -0.22
C TRP A 671 6.13 -0.39 1.26
N ALA A 672 6.28 -1.66 1.64
CA ALA A 672 6.22 -2.08 3.03
C ALA A 672 7.25 -1.36 3.94
N ARG A 673 8.43 -0.99 3.40
CA ARG A 673 9.44 -0.20 4.13
C ARG A 673 9.10 1.28 4.19
N GLU A 674 8.32 1.79 3.25
CA GLU A 674 8.00 3.21 3.11
C GLU A 674 6.74 3.61 3.89
N LEU A 675 6.01 2.63 4.45
CA LEU A 675 4.90 2.94 5.35
C LEU A 675 5.38 3.82 6.51
N GLN A 676 4.57 4.80 6.88
CA GLN A 676 4.95 5.78 7.89
C GLN A 676 4.17 5.60 9.18
N VAL A 677 4.87 5.69 10.31
CA VAL A 677 4.30 5.62 11.66
C VAL A 677 3.18 6.67 11.83
N GLY A 678 2.13 6.31 12.55
CA GLY A 678 0.91 7.10 12.73
C GLY A 678 -0.11 6.99 11.60
N GLY A 679 0.22 6.32 10.49
CA GLY A 679 -0.71 6.05 9.39
C GLY A 679 -1.76 5.00 9.74
N TRP A 680 -2.97 5.18 9.23
CA TRP A 680 -4.10 4.27 9.46
C TRP A 680 -4.33 3.35 8.26
N TYR A 681 -4.63 2.09 8.54
CA TYR A 681 -4.83 1.03 7.56
C TYR A 681 -6.03 0.18 7.96
N MET A 682 -6.80 -0.31 7.00
CA MET A 682 -7.77 -1.37 7.22
C MET A 682 -7.05 -2.71 7.04
N LEU A 683 -7.10 -3.54 8.09
CA LEU A 683 -6.52 -4.87 8.12
C LEU A 683 -7.63 -5.92 8.14
N ASP A 684 -7.61 -6.81 7.16
CA ASP A 684 -8.36 -8.06 7.14
C ASP A 684 -7.45 -9.22 7.58
N TYR A 685 -7.61 -9.64 8.83
CA TYR A 685 -6.84 -10.72 9.43
C TYR A 685 -7.71 -11.57 10.35
N ARG A 686 -7.65 -12.89 10.18
CA ARG A 686 -8.43 -13.88 10.98
C ARG A 686 -9.94 -13.60 10.98
N ASN A 687 -10.50 -13.25 9.82
CA ASN A 687 -11.90 -12.84 9.63
C ASN A 687 -12.31 -11.58 10.43
N ARG A 688 -11.34 -10.77 10.86
CA ARG A 688 -11.57 -9.45 11.45
C ARG A 688 -11.11 -8.41 10.45
N ASN A 689 -12.02 -7.54 10.04
CA ASN A 689 -11.71 -6.37 9.24
C ASN A 689 -11.82 -5.14 10.15
N GLU A 690 -10.67 -4.62 10.57
CA GLU A 690 -10.60 -3.50 11.52
C GLU A 690 -9.59 -2.44 11.08
N ALA A 691 -9.80 -1.21 11.54
CA ALA A 691 -8.82 -0.15 11.37
C ALA A 691 -7.68 -0.37 12.37
N VAL A 692 -6.45 -0.30 11.88
CA VAL A 692 -5.23 -0.42 12.68
C VAL A 692 -4.29 0.73 12.33
N GLN A 693 -3.53 1.19 13.32
CA GLN A 693 -2.56 2.27 13.16
C GLN A 693 -1.15 1.70 13.20
N LEU A 694 -0.30 2.08 12.25
CA LEU A 694 1.12 1.73 12.31
C LEU A 694 1.77 2.48 13.47
N ALA A 695 2.07 1.79 14.56
CA ALA A 695 2.60 2.39 15.79
C ALA A 695 4.12 2.38 15.83
N TRP A 696 4.76 1.41 15.18
CA TRP A 696 6.21 1.27 15.23
C TRP A 696 6.76 0.49 14.03
N GLN A 697 7.98 0.83 13.63
CA GLN A 697 8.79 0.08 12.68
C GLN A 697 10.17 -0.15 13.29
N GLY A 698 10.68 -1.37 13.15
CA GLY A 698 12.00 -1.72 13.63
C GLY A 698 13.12 -0.92 12.98
N LEU A 699 14.27 -0.86 13.66
CA LEU A 699 15.47 -0.14 13.22
C LEU A 699 15.91 -0.57 11.81
N ARG A 700 15.76 -1.87 11.49
CA ARG A 700 16.09 -2.41 10.16
C ARG A 700 14.90 -2.44 9.20
N ARG A 701 13.75 -1.89 9.60
CA ARG A 701 12.43 -1.99 8.94
C ARG A 701 12.05 -3.42 8.58
N GLN A 702 12.51 -4.38 9.40
CA GLN A 702 12.22 -5.81 9.25
C GLN A 702 10.92 -6.22 9.96
N LEU A 703 10.53 -5.46 10.99
CA LEU A 703 9.30 -5.65 11.74
C LEU A 703 8.48 -4.36 11.71
N ALA A 704 7.16 -4.51 11.68
CA ALA A 704 6.21 -3.41 11.76
C ALA A 704 5.07 -3.79 12.70
N LEU A 705 4.79 -2.92 13.68
CA LEU A 705 3.72 -3.12 14.64
C LEU A 705 2.54 -2.21 14.31
N PHE A 706 1.39 -2.84 14.10
CA PHE A 706 0.12 -2.16 13.99
C PHE A 706 -0.65 -2.30 15.30
N VAL A 707 -1.38 -1.27 15.70
CA VAL A 707 -2.19 -1.28 16.92
C VAL A 707 -3.61 -0.90 16.58
N SER A 708 -4.57 -1.73 17.01
CA SER A 708 -5.99 -1.44 16.88
C SER A 708 -6.43 -0.35 17.88
N PRO A 709 -7.56 0.34 17.64
CA PRO A 709 -8.15 1.27 18.61
C PRO A 709 -8.43 0.66 19.99
N HIS A 710 -8.52 -0.67 20.08
CA HIS A 710 -8.73 -1.41 21.33
C HIS A 710 -7.41 -1.77 22.05
N GLY A 711 -6.25 -1.29 21.58
CA GLY A 711 -4.93 -1.52 22.19
C GLY A 711 -4.28 -2.86 21.83
N ARG A 712 -4.93 -3.69 20.99
CA ARG A 712 -4.34 -4.93 20.49
C ARG A 712 -3.24 -4.63 19.46
N GLY A 713 -2.04 -5.18 19.67
CA GLY A 713 -0.92 -5.12 18.74
C GLY A 713 -0.91 -6.28 17.75
N ILE A 714 -0.56 -6.00 16.50
CA ILE A 714 -0.35 -6.98 15.44
C ILE A 714 1.03 -6.73 14.83
N LEU A 715 1.94 -7.69 15.00
CA LEU A 715 3.33 -7.61 14.54
C LEU A 715 3.48 -8.34 13.21
N PHE A 716 4.01 -7.63 12.21
CA PHE A 716 4.33 -8.17 10.90
C PHE A 716 5.84 -8.21 10.67
N GLN A 717 6.32 -9.33 10.12
CA GLN A 717 7.58 -9.35 9.39
C GLN A 717 7.44 -8.63 8.05
N GLN A 718 8.51 -7.99 7.57
CA GLN A 718 8.48 -7.15 6.38
C GLN A 718 7.95 -7.89 5.13
N HIS A 719 8.39 -9.13 4.93
CA HIS A 719 7.93 -9.97 3.84
C HIS A 719 6.43 -10.28 3.93
N ARG A 720 5.93 -10.53 5.14
CA ARG A 720 4.51 -10.79 5.39
C ARG A 720 3.67 -9.53 5.19
N LEU A 721 4.16 -8.40 5.69
CA LEU A 721 3.54 -7.09 5.46
C LEU A 721 3.39 -6.82 3.96
N ALA A 722 4.46 -7.00 3.19
CA ALA A 722 4.44 -6.84 1.74
C ALA A 722 3.46 -7.81 1.06
N ALA A 723 3.36 -9.05 1.53
CA ALA A 723 2.43 -10.03 0.98
C ALA A 723 0.96 -9.68 1.29
N PHE A 724 0.68 -9.12 2.48
CA PHE A 724 -0.65 -8.63 2.86
C PHE A 724 -1.06 -7.40 2.05
N LEU A 725 -0.13 -6.47 1.84
CA LEU A 725 -0.32 -5.34 0.93
C LEU A 725 -0.62 -5.81 -0.50
N GLN A 726 0.14 -6.78 -1.01
CA GLN A 726 -0.05 -7.35 -2.34
C GLN A 726 -1.40 -8.06 -2.49
N ALA A 727 -1.84 -8.78 -1.46
CA ALA A 727 -3.13 -9.48 -1.45
C ALA A 727 -4.33 -8.53 -1.24
N GLY A 728 -4.09 -7.27 -0.87
CA GLY A 728 -5.12 -6.32 -0.48
C GLY A 728 -5.81 -6.67 0.84
N LEU A 729 -5.11 -7.39 1.72
CA LEU A 729 -5.54 -7.70 3.09
C LEU A 729 -5.15 -6.58 4.07
N LEU A 730 -4.16 -5.77 3.72
CA LEU A 730 -3.84 -4.54 4.41
C LEU A 730 -3.91 -3.40 3.40
N VAL A 731 -4.75 -2.39 3.66
CA VAL A 731 -4.97 -1.27 2.75
C VAL A 731 -4.94 0.04 3.53
N PRO A 732 -4.41 1.15 3.00
CA PRO A 732 -4.54 2.44 3.66
C PRO A 732 -6.02 2.74 3.98
N ALA A 733 -6.31 3.24 5.17
CA ALA A 733 -7.69 3.59 5.56
C ALA A 733 -8.24 4.79 4.76
N GLN A 734 -7.37 5.47 4.01
CA GLN A 734 -7.71 6.56 3.12
C GLN A 734 -7.25 6.18 1.71
N ASP A 735 -8.19 6.17 0.76
CA ASP A 735 -7.90 5.85 -0.65
C ASP A 735 -6.97 6.88 -1.32
N GLU A 736 -6.92 8.10 -0.77
CA GLU A 736 -6.16 9.23 -1.31
C GLU A 736 -5.77 10.21 -0.21
N SER A 737 -4.66 10.93 -0.43
CA SER A 737 -4.18 11.94 0.51
C SER A 737 -5.13 13.15 0.60
N LEU A 738 -5.03 13.88 1.71
CA LEU A 738 -5.91 15.01 1.99
C LEU A 738 -5.80 16.09 0.90
N THR A 739 -4.58 16.41 0.47
CA THR A 739 -4.31 17.39 -0.57
C THR A 739 -4.74 16.93 -1.94
N VAL A 740 -4.52 15.65 -2.31
CA VAL A 740 -4.93 15.09 -3.61
C VAL A 740 -6.45 15.15 -3.76
N ARG A 741 -7.18 14.72 -2.73
CA ARG A 741 -8.63 14.81 -2.69
C ARG A 741 -9.14 16.24 -2.78
N ALA A 742 -8.51 17.15 -2.04
CA ALA A 742 -8.84 18.56 -2.07
C ALA A 742 -8.59 19.17 -3.46
N THR A 743 -7.51 18.77 -4.14
CA THR A 743 -7.22 19.16 -5.52
C THR A 743 -8.25 18.59 -6.50
N ARG A 744 -8.69 17.34 -6.34
CA ARG A 744 -9.77 16.77 -7.17
C ARG A 744 -11.09 17.53 -6.99
N SER A 745 -11.44 17.87 -5.76
CA SER A 745 -12.63 18.69 -5.45
C SER A 745 -12.52 20.10 -6.05
N ALA A 746 -11.32 20.70 -6.01
CA ALA A 746 -11.05 21.96 -6.67
C ALA A 746 -11.20 21.84 -8.20
N LEU A 747 -10.66 20.78 -8.81
CA LEU A 747 -10.77 20.51 -10.23
C LEU A 747 -12.23 20.41 -10.68
N ALA A 748 -13.06 19.64 -9.97
CA ALA A 748 -14.48 19.52 -10.29
C ALA A 748 -15.21 20.87 -10.28
N LYS A 749 -14.86 21.77 -9.35
CA LYS A 749 -15.41 23.13 -9.32
C LYS A 749 -14.91 24.01 -10.46
N LEU A 750 -13.67 23.82 -10.90
CA LEU A 750 -13.07 24.57 -12.02
C LEU A 750 -13.56 24.06 -13.38
N ASP A 751 -13.87 22.77 -13.52
CA ASP A 751 -14.49 22.21 -14.72
C ASP A 751 -15.89 22.78 -14.96
N VAL A 752 -16.65 23.03 -13.89
CA VAL A 752 -17.98 23.66 -13.96
C VAL A 752 -17.90 25.14 -14.30
N ASP A 753 -16.92 25.85 -13.74
CA ASP A 753 -16.77 27.29 -13.92
C ASP A 753 -15.29 27.69 -14.05
N PRO A 754 -14.72 27.55 -15.27
CA PRO A 754 -13.30 27.83 -15.50
C PRO A 754 -12.98 29.34 -15.42
N SER A 755 -14.00 30.21 -15.50
CA SER A 755 -13.83 31.67 -15.41
C SER A 755 -13.29 32.14 -14.05
N ARG A 756 -13.42 31.30 -13.02
CA ARG A 756 -12.89 31.54 -11.67
C ARG A 756 -11.37 31.68 -11.60
N LEU A 757 -10.63 31.15 -12.58
CA LEU A 757 -9.18 31.30 -12.65
C LEU A 757 -8.77 32.74 -13.06
N LEU A 758 -9.63 33.44 -13.78
CA LEU A 758 -9.35 34.76 -14.36
C LEU A 758 -9.96 35.91 -13.55
N ASN A 759 -11.12 35.66 -12.94
CA ASN A 759 -11.95 36.64 -12.22
C ASN A 759 -11.58 36.82 -10.76
#